data_AF-A0A5F4W3L2-F1
#
_entry.id   AF-A0A5F4W3L2-F1
#
_cell.length_a   1.000
_cell.length_b   1.000
_cell.length_c   1.000
_cell.angle_alpha   90.00
_cell.angle_beta   90.00
_cell.angle_gamma   90.00
#
_symmetry.space_group_name_H-M   'P 1'
#
loop_
_entity.id
_entity.type
_entity.pdbx_description
1 polymer ?
#
loop_
_entity_poly.entity_id
_entity_poly.type
_entity_poly.pdbx_seq_one_letter_code
_entity_poly.pdbx_strand_id
1 'polypeptide(L)'
;MRGSGPRGAGRRRPPGGSGDTPSTSASLAGCYPAPRRAPLWTCLLLCAALRTLLASPSNEVNLLDSRTVMGDLGWIAFPKNGWEEIGEVDENYAPIHTYQVCKVMEQNQNNWLLTSWISNEGASRIFIELKFTLRDCNSLPGGLGTCKETFNMYYFESDDQNGRNIKENQYIKIDTIAADESFTELDLGDRVMKLNTEVRDVGPLSKKGFYLAFQDVGACIALVSVRVYYKKCPSVVRHLAVFPDTITGADSSQLLEVSGSCVNHSVTDEPPKMHCSAEGEWLVPIGKCMCKAGYEEKNGTCQVCRPGFFKASPHIQSCGKCPPHSYTHEEASTSCVCEKDYFRRESDPPTMACTTPSPVTNVKKGKIAKNSISLSWQEPDRPNGIILEYEIKYFEKDQETSYTIIKSKETTITAEGLKPASVYVFQIRARTAAGYGVFSRRFEFETTPVSVAASSDQSQIPIIAVSVTVGVILLAVVIGFLLSGSCCECGCGRASSLCAVAHPSLIWRCGYSKAKQDPEEEKMHFHNGHIKLPGVRTYIDPHTYEDPNQAVHEFAKEIEASCITIERVIGAGEFGEVCSGRLKLPGKRELPVAIKTLKVGYTDKQRRDFLGEASIMGQFDHPNIIHLEGVVTKSKPVMIVTEYMENGSLDTFLKKNDGQFTVIQLVGMLRGIAAGMKYLSDMGYVHRDLAARNILINSNLVCKVSDFGLSRVLEDDPEAAYTTRGGKIPIRWTAPEAIAFRKFTSASDVWSYGIVMWEVVSYGERPYWEMTNQDVIKAVEEGYRLPSPMDCPAALYQLMLDCWQKDRNSRPKFDDIVNMLDKLIRNPSSLKTLVNASCRVSNLLAEHSPLGSGAYRSVGEWLEAIKMGRYTEIFMENGYSSMDAVAQVTLEDLRRLGVTLVGHQKKIMNSLQEMKVQLVNGMVPL
;
A
#
# COMPACT_ATOMS: atom_id res chain seq x y z
N MET A 1 -66.01 6.85 -18.58
CA MET A 1 -66.87 6.43 -19.70
C MET A 1 -66.55 7.31 -20.91
N ARG A 2 -66.23 6.69 -22.05
CA ARG A 2 -66.39 7.12 -23.48
C ARG A 2 -65.87 8.51 -23.87
N GLY A 3 -65.13 8.75 -24.94
CA GLY A 3 -64.81 7.96 -26.14
C GLY A 3 -64.65 8.91 -27.34
N SER A 4 -63.45 8.94 -27.94
CA SER A 4 -63.12 9.02 -29.37
C SER A 4 -64.01 9.78 -30.41
N GLY A 5 -63.40 10.79 -31.06
CA GLY A 5 -63.46 11.13 -32.51
C GLY A 5 -64.74 11.78 -33.09
N PRO A 6 -64.79 12.20 -34.39
CA PRO A 6 -63.78 12.14 -35.46
C PRO A 6 -63.69 13.36 -36.44
N ARG A 7 -62.82 13.16 -37.44
CA ARG A 7 -62.47 13.85 -38.71
C ARG A 7 -63.53 14.72 -39.44
N GLY A 8 -63.05 15.74 -40.17
CA GLY A 8 -63.73 16.35 -41.33
C GLY A 8 -62.81 17.26 -42.16
N ALA A 9 -62.57 16.91 -43.43
CA ALA A 9 -61.71 17.61 -44.37
C ALA A 9 -62.51 18.60 -45.26
N GLY A 10 -61.88 19.70 -45.69
CA GLY A 10 -62.41 20.64 -46.68
C GLY A 10 -61.30 21.25 -47.55
N ARG A 11 -61.27 20.89 -48.83
CA ARG A 11 -60.37 21.40 -49.91
C ARG A 11 -60.90 22.72 -50.49
N ARG A 12 -60.00 23.64 -50.93
CA ARG A 12 -59.92 24.22 -52.31
C ARG A 12 -58.92 25.40 -52.45
N ARG A 13 -57.76 25.10 -53.07
CA ARG A 13 -57.10 25.68 -54.30
C ARG A 13 -56.73 27.19 -54.48
N PRO A 14 -55.74 27.50 -55.37
CA PRO A 14 -54.67 28.52 -55.24
C PRO A 14 -54.75 29.63 -56.35
N PRO A 15 -53.71 30.42 -56.75
CA PRO A 15 -52.40 30.04 -57.38
C PRO A 15 -51.19 30.91 -56.88
N GLY A 16 -49.90 30.78 -57.26
CA GLY A 16 -49.15 30.00 -58.26
C GLY A 16 -47.65 30.41 -58.26
N GLY A 17 -46.82 29.69 -59.05
CA GLY A 17 -45.44 30.03 -59.49
C GLY A 17 -44.30 29.32 -58.73
N SER A 18 -43.79 28.15 -59.17
CA SER A 18 -42.69 27.91 -60.17
C SER A 18 -41.29 28.33 -59.66
N GLY A 19 -40.22 27.54 -59.66
CA GLY A 19 -39.90 26.20 -60.19
C GLY A 19 -38.71 25.62 -59.38
N ASP A 20 -38.61 24.31 -59.22
CA ASP A 20 -37.94 23.34 -60.11
C ASP A 20 -36.59 22.90 -59.52
N THR A 21 -36.65 21.76 -58.83
CA THR A 21 -35.55 20.82 -58.63
C THR A 21 -35.25 20.07 -59.94
N PRO A 22 -34.07 19.43 -60.05
CA PRO A 22 -34.16 18.01 -60.38
C PRO A 22 -33.19 17.12 -59.61
N SER A 23 -33.66 15.89 -59.37
CA SER A 23 -32.92 14.72 -58.90
C SER A 23 -32.72 13.72 -60.04
N THR A 24 -31.79 12.75 -59.85
CA THR A 24 -31.50 11.50 -60.62
C THR A 24 -30.37 11.63 -61.67
N SER A 25 -29.43 10.70 -61.88
CA SER A 25 -29.17 9.31 -61.43
C SER A 25 -27.72 8.88 -61.78
N ALA A 26 -27.11 8.05 -60.93
CA ALA A 26 -26.09 6.99 -61.13
C ALA A 26 -25.03 7.04 -62.27
N SER A 27 -23.73 6.88 -61.92
CA SER A 27 -22.79 5.90 -62.53
C SER A 27 -21.39 5.94 -61.88
N LEU A 28 -20.63 4.85 -62.09
CA LEU A 28 -19.39 4.42 -61.45
C LEU A 28 -18.12 5.26 -61.71
N ALA A 29 -17.18 5.08 -60.77
CA ALA A 29 -15.71 5.09 -60.91
C ALA A 29 -14.95 6.43 -60.82
N GLY A 30 -13.96 6.46 -59.92
CA GLY A 30 -12.70 7.20 -60.12
C GLY A 30 -12.31 8.25 -59.06
N CYS A 31 -11.35 7.87 -58.23
CA CYS A 31 -10.31 8.69 -57.58
C CYS A 31 -10.70 9.81 -56.57
N TYR A 32 -10.28 9.60 -55.33
CA TYR A 32 -10.13 10.61 -54.28
C TYR A 32 -9.10 11.70 -54.67
N PRO A 33 -9.37 12.97 -54.30
CA PRO A 33 -8.38 13.77 -53.60
C PRO A 33 -8.90 14.32 -52.27
N ALA A 34 -7.96 14.55 -51.35
CA ALA A 34 -8.12 14.83 -49.92
C ALA A 34 -9.11 15.96 -49.52
N PRO A 35 -9.76 15.88 -48.33
CA PRO A 35 -10.56 16.98 -47.81
C PRO A 35 -9.67 18.03 -47.13
N ARG A 36 -9.94 19.30 -47.47
CA ARG A 36 -9.38 20.49 -46.84
C ARG A 36 -9.88 20.61 -45.39
N ARG A 37 -8.97 21.06 -44.52
CA ARG A 37 -9.17 21.30 -43.08
C ARG A 37 -10.36 22.26 -42.83
N ALA A 38 -11.31 21.83 -42.00
CA ALA A 38 -12.28 22.71 -41.35
C ALA A 38 -11.59 23.58 -40.28
N PRO A 39 -12.05 24.82 -40.02
CA PRO A 39 -11.36 25.75 -39.13
C PRO A 39 -11.51 25.35 -37.66
N LEU A 40 -10.41 25.45 -36.90
CA LEU A 40 -10.25 25.05 -35.50
C LEU A 40 -11.29 25.60 -34.50
N TRP A 41 -12.09 26.60 -34.89
CA TRP A 41 -12.99 27.32 -33.99
C TRP A 41 -14.20 26.50 -33.54
N THR A 42 -14.72 25.59 -34.37
CA THR A 42 -15.85 24.73 -33.97
C THR A 42 -15.46 23.64 -32.97
N CYS A 43 -14.21 23.16 -33.00
CA CYS A 43 -13.68 22.26 -31.97
C CYS A 43 -13.34 23.00 -30.67
N LEU A 44 -12.89 24.25 -30.74
CA LEU A 44 -12.59 25.05 -29.55
C LEU A 44 -13.84 25.41 -28.74
N LEU A 45 -15.00 25.64 -29.40
CA LEU A 45 -16.26 25.91 -28.71
C LEU A 45 -16.87 24.65 -28.06
N LEU A 46 -16.71 23.47 -28.67
CA LEU A 46 -17.10 22.20 -28.05
C LEU A 46 -16.14 21.77 -26.94
N CYS A 47 -14.84 22.07 -27.04
CA CYS A 47 -13.88 21.84 -25.96
C CYS A 47 -14.00 22.87 -24.83
N ALA A 48 -14.45 24.09 -25.10
CA ALA A 48 -14.73 25.09 -24.07
C ALA A 48 -15.98 24.73 -23.27
N ALA A 49 -17.04 24.23 -23.92
CA ALA A 49 -18.25 23.75 -23.22
C ALA A 49 -17.98 22.50 -22.35
N LEU A 50 -16.96 21.69 -22.65
CA LEU A 50 -16.50 20.59 -21.79
C LEU A 50 -15.51 21.04 -20.69
N ARG A 51 -14.89 22.22 -20.81
CA ARG A 51 -13.94 22.76 -19.81
C ARG A 51 -14.60 23.63 -18.75
N THR A 52 -15.87 24.01 -18.92
CA THR A 52 -16.64 24.81 -17.96
C THR A 52 -17.44 23.98 -16.95
N LEU A 53 -17.33 22.65 -16.97
CA LEU A 53 -17.64 21.84 -15.80
C LEU A 53 -16.44 21.94 -14.86
N LEU A 54 -16.56 22.82 -13.87
CA LEU A 54 -15.66 22.93 -12.73
C LEU A 54 -15.14 21.55 -12.32
N ALA A 55 -13.82 21.45 -12.14
CA ALA A 55 -13.07 20.24 -11.79
C ALA A 55 -13.53 19.67 -10.43
N SER A 56 -14.68 19.02 -10.41
CA SER A 56 -15.07 18.13 -9.34
C SER A 56 -14.13 16.93 -9.39
N PRO A 57 -13.53 16.51 -8.27
CA PRO A 57 -12.81 15.24 -8.19
C PRO A 57 -13.66 14.13 -8.82
N SER A 58 -13.06 13.21 -9.59
CA SER A 58 -13.81 12.16 -10.30
C SER A 58 -14.64 11.25 -9.39
N ASN A 59 -14.34 11.25 -8.09
CA ASN A 59 -15.02 10.54 -7.02
C ASN A 59 -16.16 11.34 -6.36
N GLU A 60 -16.41 12.59 -6.73
CA GLU A 60 -17.49 13.43 -6.18
C GLU A 60 -18.56 13.75 -7.24
N VAL A 61 -19.83 13.55 -6.89
CA VAL A 61 -20.98 13.85 -7.74
C VAL A 61 -21.85 14.92 -7.07
N ASN A 62 -21.95 16.09 -7.70
CA ASN A 62 -22.71 17.23 -7.19
C ASN A 62 -24.22 16.99 -7.33
N LEU A 63 -24.95 17.15 -6.22
CA LEU A 63 -26.40 17.16 -6.14
C LEU A 63 -26.97 18.58 -6.17
N LEU A 64 -26.24 19.55 -5.60
CA LEU A 64 -26.56 20.97 -5.62
C LEU A 64 -25.24 21.77 -5.59
N ASP A 65 -25.13 22.83 -6.38
CA ASP A 65 -24.08 23.83 -6.22
C ASP A 65 -24.66 25.21 -6.52
N SER A 66 -24.85 26.01 -5.47
CA SER A 66 -25.50 27.32 -5.55
C SER A 66 -24.77 28.32 -6.46
N ARG A 67 -23.48 28.10 -6.75
CA ARG A 67 -22.69 28.98 -7.65
C ARG A 67 -22.93 28.68 -9.14
N THR A 68 -23.44 27.49 -9.46
CA THR A 68 -23.61 27.05 -10.86
C THR A 68 -25.03 27.27 -11.38
N VAL A 69 -25.98 27.57 -10.50
CA VAL A 69 -27.38 27.79 -10.87
C VAL A 69 -27.52 29.16 -11.53
N MET A 70 -27.85 29.19 -12.82
CA MET A 70 -28.15 30.44 -13.53
C MET A 70 -29.62 30.83 -13.28
N GLY A 71 -29.88 31.75 -12.34
CA GLY A 71 -31.21 32.27 -12.02
C GLY A 71 -31.63 32.03 -10.56
N ASP A 72 -32.87 32.36 -10.22
CA ASP A 72 -33.39 32.23 -8.84
C ASP A 72 -33.24 30.78 -8.30
N LEU A 73 -32.55 30.65 -7.16
CA LEU A 73 -32.36 29.38 -6.44
C LEU A 73 -33.69 28.81 -5.89
N GLY A 74 -34.71 29.66 -5.74
CA GLY A 74 -36.02 29.30 -5.23
C GLY A 74 -36.01 28.93 -3.75
N TRP A 75 -35.03 29.42 -2.99
CA TRP A 75 -34.93 29.18 -1.55
C TRP A 75 -35.93 30.07 -0.80
N ILE A 76 -36.48 29.55 0.30
CA ILE A 76 -37.57 30.20 1.03
C ILE A 76 -37.05 30.71 2.36
N ALA A 77 -37.05 32.04 2.53
CA ALA A 77 -36.75 32.68 3.81
C ALA A 77 -38.01 32.83 4.69
N PHE A 78 -37.90 32.50 5.96
CA PHE A 78 -38.94 32.68 6.97
C PHE A 78 -38.36 33.20 8.30
N PRO A 79 -38.82 34.36 8.81
CA PRO A 79 -39.73 35.30 8.16
C PRO A 79 -39.08 35.93 6.92
N LYS A 80 -39.89 36.50 6.01
CA LYS A 80 -39.41 37.05 4.72
C LYS A 80 -38.36 38.16 4.86
N ASN A 81 -38.31 38.82 6.01
CA ASN A 81 -37.36 39.88 6.31
C ASN A 81 -36.15 39.36 7.13
N GLY A 82 -35.97 38.05 7.25
CA GLY A 82 -34.83 37.42 7.94
C GLY A 82 -33.61 37.36 7.03
N TRP A 83 -33.51 36.26 6.28
CA TRP A 83 -32.47 36.09 5.26
C TRP A 83 -32.82 36.86 3.98
N GLU A 84 -31.86 37.61 3.47
CA GLU A 84 -31.97 38.42 2.26
C GLU A 84 -31.00 37.92 1.20
N GLU A 85 -31.46 37.83 -0.05
CA GLU A 85 -30.61 37.47 -1.18
C GLU A 85 -29.87 38.71 -1.72
N ILE A 86 -28.56 38.56 -1.91
CA ILE A 86 -27.69 39.56 -2.52
C ILE A 86 -27.08 38.97 -3.79
N GLY A 87 -27.13 39.76 -4.86
CA GLY A 87 -26.34 39.51 -6.05
C GLY A 87 -24.89 39.92 -5.82
N GLU A 88 -24.00 38.95 -5.72
CA GLU A 88 -22.56 39.14 -5.67
C GLU A 88 -21.92 38.56 -6.95
N VAL A 89 -20.63 38.79 -7.18
CA VAL A 89 -19.90 38.19 -8.30
C VAL A 89 -18.71 37.41 -7.76
N ASP A 90 -18.41 36.27 -8.39
CA ASP A 90 -17.21 35.50 -8.07
C ASP A 90 -15.93 36.11 -8.68
N GLU A 91 -14.79 35.45 -8.45
CA GLU A 91 -13.48 35.84 -8.98
C GLU A 91 -13.42 35.92 -10.52
N ASN A 92 -14.35 35.25 -11.22
CA ASN A 92 -14.48 35.24 -12.67
C ASN A 92 -15.56 36.21 -13.18
N TYR A 93 -16.09 37.08 -12.31
CA TYR A 93 -17.21 37.98 -12.57
C TYR A 93 -18.52 37.26 -12.93
N ALA A 94 -18.66 35.98 -12.58
CA ALA A 94 -19.92 35.28 -12.71
C ALA A 94 -20.85 35.69 -11.56
N PRO A 95 -22.13 35.97 -11.82
CA PRO A 95 -23.09 36.29 -10.76
C PRO A 95 -23.27 35.07 -9.86
N ILE A 96 -23.12 35.27 -8.55
CA ILE A 96 -23.38 34.28 -7.51
C ILE A 96 -24.53 34.75 -6.62
N HIS A 97 -25.30 33.77 -6.17
CA HIS A 97 -26.42 33.99 -5.24
C HIS A 97 -25.91 33.83 -3.81
N THR A 98 -25.78 34.96 -3.11
CA THR A 98 -25.37 35.01 -1.70
C THR A 98 -26.59 35.31 -0.83
N TYR A 99 -26.73 34.66 0.32
CA TYR A 99 -27.79 34.99 1.30
C TYR A 99 -27.18 35.57 2.57
N GLN A 100 -27.68 36.70 3.07
CA GLN A 100 -27.19 37.32 4.30
C GLN A 100 -28.27 37.57 5.35
N VAL A 101 -27.85 37.65 6.60
CA VAL A 101 -28.65 38.16 7.73
C VAL A 101 -27.73 38.80 8.76
N CYS A 102 -28.13 39.95 9.30
CA CYS A 102 -27.34 40.68 10.31
C CYS A 102 -28.25 41.44 11.30
N LYS A 103 -29.08 40.70 12.04
CA LYS A 103 -30.04 41.25 13.02
C LYS A 103 -29.54 41.14 14.47
N VAL A 104 -28.30 41.54 14.69
CA VAL A 104 -27.57 41.35 15.95
C VAL A 104 -28.12 42.14 17.14
N MET A 105 -28.93 43.18 16.88
CA MET A 105 -29.47 44.09 17.91
C MET A 105 -30.79 43.61 18.51
N GLU A 106 -31.45 42.65 17.87
CA GLU A 106 -32.76 42.14 18.29
C GLU A 106 -32.61 40.90 19.19
N GLN A 107 -33.44 40.78 20.22
CA GLN A 107 -33.48 39.59 21.06
C GLN A 107 -34.33 38.47 20.42
N ASN A 108 -34.02 37.20 20.75
CA ASN A 108 -34.80 36.03 20.35
C ASN A 108 -34.98 35.87 18.82
N GLN A 109 -33.92 36.08 18.04
CA GLN A 109 -33.94 35.85 16.60
C GLN A 109 -34.17 34.36 16.26
N ASN A 110 -34.88 34.12 15.17
CA ASN A 110 -35.19 32.79 14.63
C ASN A 110 -35.43 32.86 13.12
N ASN A 111 -34.37 33.17 12.36
CA ASN A 111 -34.45 33.40 10.91
C ASN A 111 -34.07 32.12 10.15
N TRP A 112 -35.00 31.55 9.39
CA TRP A 112 -34.81 30.33 8.62
C TRP A 112 -34.63 30.62 7.13
N LEU A 113 -33.74 29.86 6.49
CA LEU A 113 -33.55 29.81 5.05
C LEU A 113 -33.62 28.35 4.61
N LEU A 114 -34.59 28.00 3.76
CA LEU A 114 -34.86 26.64 3.31
C LEU A 114 -34.47 26.49 1.83
N THR A 115 -33.71 25.45 1.50
CA THR A 115 -33.34 25.15 0.11
C THR A 115 -34.52 24.60 -0.68
N SER A 116 -34.37 24.50 -2.00
CA SER A 116 -35.22 23.63 -2.83
C SER A 116 -34.99 22.15 -2.51
N TRP A 117 -35.88 21.27 -3.01
CA TRP A 117 -35.76 19.83 -2.81
C TRP A 117 -34.56 19.26 -3.57
N ILE A 118 -33.72 18.48 -2.88
CA ILE A 118 -32.49 17.89 -3.43
C ILE A 118 -32.69 16.37 -3.54
N SER A 119 -32.55 15.83 -4.75
CA SER A 119 -32.51 14.39 -4.99
C SER A 119 -31.24 13.79 -4.41
N ASN A 120 -31.31 12.64 -3.75
CA ASN A 120 -30.10 11.95 -3.26
C ASN A 120 -29.47 11.02 -4.31
N GLU A 121 -30.09 10.81 -5.47
CA GLU A 121 -29.58 9.95 -6.57
C GLU A 121 -29.15 8.53 -6.14
N GLY A 122 -29.75 7.99 -5.08
CA GLY A 122 -29.40 6.67 -4.52
C GLY A 122 -28.22 6.69 -3.55
N ALA A 123 -27.64 7.86 -3.26
CA ALA A 123 -26.65 8.02 -2.21
C ALA A 123 -27.30 7.93 -0.82
N SER A 124 -26.76 7.02 0.00
CA SER A 124 -27.14 6.91 1.41
C SER A 124 -26.42 7.94 2.29
N ARG A 125 -25.31 8.51 1.83
CA ARG A 125 -24.57 9.55 2.56
C ARG A 125 -24.24 10.70 1.63
N ILE A 126 -24.46 11.91 2.10
CA ILE A 126 -24.19 13.15 1.39
C ILE A 126 -23.23 14.01 2.20
N PHE A 127 -22.56 14.92 1.50
CA PHE A 127 -21.67 15.93 2.04
C PHE A 127 -22.20 17.31 1.67
N ILE A 128 -22.11 18.24 2.61
CA ILE A 128 -22.60 19.60 2.51
C ILE A 128 -21.39 20.48 2.83
N GLU A 129 -20.88 21.16 1.81
CA GLU A 129 -19.83 22.16 1.90
C GLU A 129 -20.48 23.55 1.91
N LEU A 130 -20.17 24.33 2.94
CA LEU A 130 -20.62 25.71 3.12
C LEU A 130 -19.42 26.63 2.99
N LYS A 131 -19.58 27.69 2.20
CA LYS A 131 -18.67 28.85 2.22
C LYS A 131 -19.42 30.07 2.72
N PHE A 132 -18.90 30.74 3.74
CA PHE A 132 -19.59 31.86 4.38
C PHE A 132 -18.62 32.85 5.02
N THR A 133 -19.09 34.07 5.26
CA THR A 133 -18.38 35.09 6.02
C THR A 133 -19.14 35.37 7.31
N LEU A 134 -18.41 35.63 8.40
CA LEU A 134 -19.00 35.93 9.70
C LEU A 134 -18.27 37.10 10.36
N ARG A 135 -19.04 38.06 10.86
CA ARG A 135 -18.51 39.25 11.53
C ARG A 135 -18.37 39.04 13.02
N ASP A 136 -17.22 39.46 13.58
CA ASP A 136 -16.96 39.41 15.02
C ASP A 136 -17.94 40.30 15.79
N CYS A 137 -18.56 39.74 16.84
CA CYS A 137 -19.50 40.47 17.69
C CYS A 137 -18.86 41.66 18.43
N ASN A 138 -17.56 41.61 18.73
CA ASN A 138 -16.82 42.71 19.35
C ASN A 138 -16.68 43.92 18.41
N SER A 139 -16.77 43.70 17.10
CA SER A 139 -16.70 44.76 16.08
C SER A 139 -18.04 45.46 15.81
N LEU A 140 -19.11 45.07 16.53
CA LEU A 140 -20.46 45.56 16.31
C LEU A 140 -20.90 46.49 17.47
N PRO A 141 -21.14 47.79 17.20
CA PRO A 141 -21.57 48.71 18.24
C PRO A 141 -22.98 48.37 18.71
N GLY A 142 -23.12 48.00 19.99
CA GLY A 142 -24.39 47.76 20.69
C GLY A 142 -24.93 46.32 20.66
N GLY A 143 -24.17 45.35 20.16
CA GLY A 143 -24.56 43.92 20.11
C GLY A 143 -24.15 43.07 21.33
N LEU A 144 -23.60 43.69 22.38
CA LEU A 144 -23.11 42.98 23.58
C LEU A 144 -24.27 42.30 24.34
N GLY A 145 -24.38 40.98 24.19
CA GLY A 145 -25.33 40.11 24.88
C GLY A 145 -26.37 39.42 23.97
N THR A 146 -26.63 39.97 22.78
CA THR A 146 -27.58 39.42 21.79
C THR A 146 -26.89 38.80 20.58
N CYS A 147 -25.74 39.34 20.19
CA CYS A 147 -24.96 38.85 19.04
C CYS A 147 -24.42 37.43 19.27
N LYS A 148 -24.42 36.63 18.19
CA LYS A 148 -23.88 35.27 18.14
C LYS A 148 -22.88 35.13 17.00
N GLU A 149 -21.90 34.26 17.17
CA GLU A 149 -20.89 33.93 16.15
C GLU A 149 -21.12 32.55 15.55
N THR A 150 -22.37 32.09 15.58
CA THR A 150 -22.75 30.75 15.15
C THR A 150 -24.15 30.76 14.53
N PHE A 151 -24.38 29.87 13.57
CA PHE A 151 -25.70 29.56 13.02
C PHE A 151 -25.93 28.05 13.02
N ASN A 152 -27.16 27.60 12.88
CA ASN A 152 -27.49 26.17 12.91
C ASN A 152 -27.83 25.68 11.50
N MET A 153 -27.43 24.44 11.21
CA MET A 153 -27.79 23.75 9.97
C MET A 153 -28.68 22.54 10.27
N TYR A 154 -29.70 22.35 9.45
CA TYR A 154 -30.72 21.31 9.58
C TYR A 154 -30.98 20.62 8.24
N TYR A 155 -31.57 19.42 8.31
CA TYR A 155 -32.15 18.76 7.14
C TYR A 155 -33.50 18.11 7.44
N PHE A 156 -34.24 17.83 6.37
CA PHE A 156 -35.49 17.07 6.42
C PHE A 156 -35.62 16.15 5.20
N GLU A 157 -35.74 14.85 5.42
CA GLU A 157 -35.95 13.86 4.37
C GLU A 157 -37.40 13.82 3.90
N SER A 158 -37.61 13.89 2.57
CA SER A 158 -38.93 13.84 1.95
C SER A 158 -38.90 13.14 0.59
N ASP A 159 -39.92 12.30 0.35
CA ASP A 159 -40.20 11.77 -0.99
C ASP A 159 -40.99 12.76 -1.86
N ASP A 160 -41.57 13.80 -1.26
CA ASP A 160 -42.33 14.85 -1.94
C ASP A 160 -41.46 16.10 -2.20
N GLN A 161 -41.46 16.54 -3.46
CA GLN A 161 -40.77 17.73 -3.96
C GLN A 161 -41.54 19.03 -3.68
N ASN A 162 -42.83 18.93 -3.37
CA ASN A 162 -43.68 20.08 -3.06
C ASN A 162 -43.66 20.33 -1.54
N GLY A 163 -42.54 20.85 -1.02
CA GLY A 163 -42.28 21.12 0.41
C GLY A 163 -43.16 22.19 1.10
N ARG A 164 -44.43 22.32 0.72
CA ARG A 164 -45.38 23.25 1.35
C ARG A 164 -45.84 22.66 2.68
N ASN A 165 -45.52 23.32 3.78
CA ASN A 165 -45.90 23.02 5.19
C ASN A 165 -44.96 22.12 6.00
N ILE A 166 -43.63 22.22 5.85
CA ILE A 166 -42.69 21.58 6.78
C ILE A 166 -42.71 22.34 8.11
N LYS A 167 -42.99 21.65 9.22
CA LYS A 167 -43.00 22.25 10.57
C LYS A 167 -41.61 22.23 11.19
N GLU A 168 -41.31 23.23 12.02
CA GLU A 168 -40.00 23.38 12.69
C GLU A 168 -39.55 22.12 13.47
N ASN A 169 -40.50 21.38 14.05
CA ASN A 169 -40.21 20.16 14.83
C ASN A 169 -39.85 18.93 13.98
N GLN A 170 -39.94 19.01 12.66
CA GLN A 170 -39.62 17.89 11.76
C GLN A 170 -38.17 17.96 11.26
N TYR A 171 -37.52 19.11 11.39
CA TYR A 171 -36.12 19.26 11.03
C TYR A 171 -35.21 18.53 12.02
N ILE A 172 -34.22 17.85 11.48
CA ILE A 172 -33.16 17.22 12.26
C ILE A 172 -31.95 18.15 12.20
N LYS A 173 -31.44 18.54 13.37
CA LYS A 173 -30.26 19.40 13.48
C LYS A 173 -29.03 18.60 13.05
N ILE A 174 -28.27 19.12 12.10
CA ILE A 174 -26.99 18.57 11.67
C ILE A 174 -25.91 19.04 12.66
N ASP A 175 -25.72 20.35 12.75
CA ASP A 175 -24.69 20.92 13.62
C ASP A 175 -24.95 22.42 13.89
N THR A 176 -24.21 22.98 14.84
CA THR A 176 -24.01 24.42 15.00
C THR A 176 -22.69 24.80 14.33
N ILE A 177 -22.77 25.63 13.31
CA ILE A 177 -21.63 26.08 12.50
C ILE A 177 -21.07 27.36 13.11
N ALA A 178 -19.76 27.35 13.35
CA ALA A 178 -18.97 28.50 13.79
C ALA A 178 -17.94 28.84 12.71
N ALA A 179 -17.44 30.07 12.72
CA ALA A 179 -16.33 30.48 11.86
C ALA A 179 -14.98 30.13 12.50
N ASP A 180 -14.04 29.63 11.70
CA ASP A 180 -12.62 29.52 12.10
C ASP A 180 -11.98 30.92 12.18
N GLU A 181 -12.36 31.79 11.25
CA GLU A 181 -11.91 33.19 11.21
C GLU A 181 -13.10 34.15 11.04
N SER A 182 -13.24 35.08 11.99
CA SER A 182 -14.17 36.22 11.88
C SER A 182 -13.44 37.49 11.43
N PHE A 183 -14.16 38.38 10.76
CA PHE A 183 -13.65 39.68 10.33
C PHE A 183 -14.10 40.81 11.26
N THR A 184 -13.24 41.81 11.42
CA THR A 184 -13.40 42.96 12.32
C THR A 184 -13.55 44.28 11.55
N GLU A 185 -13.72 45.40 12.26
CA GLU A 185 -13.79 46.74 11.65
C GLU A 185 -12.47 47.14 10.97
N LEU A 186 -11.33 46.64 11.45
CA LEU A 186 -10.01 46.84 10.84
C LEU A 186 -9.94 46.14 9.47
N ASP A 187 -10.43 44.89 9.38
CA ASP A 187 -10.43 44.10 8.15
C ASP A 187 -11.35 44.71 7.07
N LEU A 188 -12.44 45.35 7.47
CA LEU A 188 -13.33 46.11 6.59
C LEU A 188 -12.61 47.34 5.98
N GLY A 189 -11.72 47.98 6.75
CA GLY A 189 -10.88 49.09 6.27
C GLY A 189 -9.92 48.67 5.15
N ASP A 190 -9.40 47.44 5.24
CA ASP A 190 -8.48 46.85 4.26
C ASP A 190 -9.20 46.08 3.13
N ARG A 191 -10.54 46.06 3.13
CA ARG A 191 -11.40 45.28 2.20
C ARG A 191 -11.12 43.78 2.18
N VAL A 192 -10.67 43.23 3.31
CA VAL A 192 -10.39 41.81 3.45
C VAL A 192 -11.61 41.13 4.07
N MET A 193 -12.36 40.37 3.25
CA MET A 193 -13.40 39.47 3.76
C MET A 193 -12.79 38.09 4.02
N LYS A 194 -13.04 37.53 5.21
CA LYS A 194 -12.55 36.20 5.57
C LYS A 194 -13.59 35.14 5.23
N LEU A 195 -13.28 34.34 4.22
CA LEU A 195 -14.16 33.28 3.74
C LEU A 195 -13.88 31.97 4.50
N ASN A 196 -14.86 31.52 5.27
CA ASN A 196 -14.83 30.26 6.00
C ASN A 196 -15.34 29.13 5.11
N THR A 197 -14.79 27.93 5.25
CA THR A 197 -15.26 26.72 4.55
C THR A 197 -15.50 25.60 5.54
N GLU A 198 -16.74 25.16 5.67
CA GLU A 198 -17.15 24.10 6.60
C GLU A 198 -17.81 22.95 5.85
N VAL A 199 -17.40 21.71 6.15
CA VAL A 199 -17.98 20.50 5.54
C VAL A 199 -18.64 19.64 6.60
N ARG A 200 -19.89 19.24 6.36
CA ARG A 200 -20.64 18.29 7.19
C ARG A 200 -21.23 17.19 6.33
N ASP A 201 -21.46 16.02 6.92
CA ASP A 201 -22.08 14.91 6.23
C ASP A 201 -23.35 14.44 6.93
N VAL A 202 -24.27 13.87 6.14
CA VAL A 202 -25.57 13.40 6.60
C VAL A 202 -25.83 12.02 5.99
N GLY A 203 -26.27 11.07 6.83
CA GLY A 203 -26.66 9.73 6.43
C GLY A 203 -26.84 8.81 7.64
N PRO A 204 -27.38 7.58 7.45
CA PRO A 204 -27.96 7.05 6.22
C PRO A 204 -29.27 7.75 5.83
N LEU A 205 -29.35 8.25 4.60
CA LEU A 205 -30.59 8.74 3.99
C LEU A 205 -31.43 7.55 3.50
N SER A 206 -32.73 7.62 3.76
CA SER A 206 -33.70 6.56 3.50
C SER A 206 -34.74 6.93 2.45
N LYS A 207 -35.02 8.23 2.27
CA LYS A 207 -36.00 8.74 1.29
C LYS A 207 -35.35 9.16 -0.03
N LYS A 208 -36.16 9.51 -1.04
CA LYS A 208 -35.68 9.91 -2.39
C LYS A 208 -34.97 11.26 -2.44
N GLY A 209 -35.12 12.09 -1.41
CA GLY A 209 -34.50 13.40 -1.36
C GLY A 209 -34.71 14.09 -0.02
N PHE A 210 -34.22 15.31 0.07
CA PHE A 210 -34.18 16.07 1.31
C PHE A 210 -34.16 17.58 1.04
N TYR A 211 -34.47 18.35 2.08
CA TYR A 211 -34.28 19.79 2.12
C TYR A 211 -33.19 20.12 3.13
N LEU A 212 -32.40 21.16 2.88
CA LEU A 212 -31.51 21.77 3.86
C LEU A 212 -32.13 23.05 4.38
N ALA A 213 -31.92 23.33 5.66
CA ALA A 213 -32.37 24.57 6.27
C ALA A 213 -31.27 25.19 7.16
N PHE A 214 -31.15 26.51 7.09
CA PHE A 214 -30.19 27.29 7.87
C PHE A 214 -30.96 28.20 8.82
N GLN A 215 -30.62 28.15 10.10
CA GLN A 215 -31.27 28.93 11.13
C GLN A 215 -30.25 29.89 11.76
N ASP A 216 -30.56 31.18 11.67
CA ASP A 216 -29.87 32.25 12.39
C ASP A 216 -30.62 32.61 13.68
N VAL A 217 -29.85 32.78 14.75
CA VAL A 217 -30.32 33.11 16.12
C VAL A 217 -29.72 34.41 16.65
N GLY A 218 -29.15 35.25 15.77
CA GLY A 218 -28.60 36.56 16.11
C GLY A 218 -27.15 36.80 15.65
N ALA A 219 -26.73 36.18 14.55
CA ALA A 219 -25.43 36.36 13.94
C ALA A 219 -25.45 37.44 12.84
N CYS A 220 -24.25 37.85 12.43
CA CYS A 220 -24.04 38.66 11.23
C CYS A 220 -23.24 37.83 10.23
N ILE A 221 -23.95 37.19 9.31
CA ILE A 221 -23.45 36.15 8.41
C ILE A 221 -23.89 36.38 6.97
N ALA A 222 -23.01 36.09 6.02
CA ALA A 222 -23.34 35.92 4.62
C ALA A 222 -22.92 34.53 4.13
N LEU A 223 -23.89 33.77 3.63
CA LEU A 223 -23.73 32.44 3.03
C LEU A 223 -23.42 32.60 1.54
N VAL A 224 -22.15 32.42 1.18
CA VAL A 224 -21.59 32.66 -0.15
C VAL A 224 -21.81 31.47 -1.09
N SER A 225 -21.71 30.25 -0.57
CA SER A 225 -21.96 29.04 -1.38
C SER A 225 -22.42 27.86 -0.54
N VAL A 226 -23.36 27.10 -1.10
CA VAL A 226 -23.74 25.78 -0.61
C VAL A 226 -23.55 24.77 -1.73
N ARG A 227 -22.68 23.80 -1.49
CA ARG A 227 -22.44 22.66 -2.39
C ARG A 227 -22.81 21.37 -1.68
N VAL A 228 -23.72 20.61 -2.25
CA VAL A 228 -24.14 19.30 -1.76
C VAL A 228 -23.72 18.26 -2.77
N TYR A 229 -23.05 17.20 -2.32
CA TYR A 229 -22.51 16.16 -3.19
C TYR A 229 -22.43 14.83 -2.46
N TYR A 230 -22.34 13.73 -3.21
CA TYR A 230 -22.01 12.41 -2.65
C TYR A 230 -20.72 11.89 -3.26
N LYS A 231 -20.16 10.86 -2.62
CA LYS A 231 -18.91 10.22 -3.08
C LYS A 231 -19.19 8.89 -3.77
N LYS A 232 -18.37 8.56 -4.75
CA LYS A 232 -18.35 7.26 -5.44
C LYS A 232 -16.92 6.84 -5.77
N CYS A 233 -16.67 5.55 -5.83
CA CYS A 233 -15.47 5.04 -6.45
C CYS A 233 -15.66 5.02 -7.97
N PRO A 234 -14.83 5.75 -8.75
CA PRO A 234 -14.99 5.85 -10.19
C PRO A 234 -14.63 4.54 -10.89
N SER A 235 -15.22 4.27 -12.06
CA SER A 235 -14.95 3.06 -12.84
C SER A 235 -13.47 2.95 -13.20
N VAL A 236 -12.85 1.80 -12.92
CA VAL A 236 -11.43 1.55 -13.17
C VAL A 236 -11.18 0.16 -13.72
N VAL A 237 -10.10 0.03 -14.50
CA VAL A 237 -9.55 -1.27 -14.90
C VAL A 237 -8.27 -1.53 -14.10
N ARG A 238 -8.25 -2.61 -13.31
CA ARG A 238 -7.10 -3.02 -12.49
C ARG A 238 -6.93 -4.52 -12.59
N HIS A 239 -5.69 -4.98 -12.80
CA HIS A 239 -5.35 -6.41 -12.96
C HIS A 239 -6.25 -7.14 -13.98
N LEU A 240 -6.50 -6.49 -15.12
CA LEU A 240 -7.38 -6.98 -16.20
C LEU A 240 -8.84 -7.25 -15.76
N ALA A 241 -9.28 -6.64 -14.66
CA ALA A 241 -10.67 -6.64 -14.22
C ALA A 241 -11.23 -5.21 -14.24
N VAL A 242 -12.47 -5.09 -14.70
CA VAL A 242 -13.25 -3.85 -14.71
C VAL A 242 -14.06 -3.77 -13.42
N PHE A 243 -13.93 -2.67 -12.71
CA PHE A 243 -14.72 -2.33 -11.53
C PHE A 243 -15.60 -1.13 -11.85
N PRO A 244 -16.94 -1.24 -11.72
CA PRO A 244 -17.87 -0.20 -12.14
C PRO A 244 -17.92 0.98 -11.15
N ASP A 245 -18.51 2.10 -11.58
CA ASP A 245 -18.87 3.21 -10.68
C ASP A 245 -19.68 2.68 -9.50
N THR A 246 -19.18 2.90 -8.28
CA THR A 246 -19.80 2.37 -7.07
C THR A 246 -20.02 3.48 -6.05
N ILE A 247 -21.27 3.72 -5.66
CA ILE A 247 -21.63 4.70 -4.63
C ILE A 247 -21.11 4.22 -3.27
N THR A 248 -20.56 5.14 -2.48
CA THR A 248 -20.00 4.81 -1.16
C THR A 248 -21.08 4.37 -0.18
N GLY A 249 -20.69 3.56 0.81
CA GLY A 249 -21.56 3.13 1.90
C GLY A 249 -22.08 4.27 2.78
N ALA A 250 -23.07 3.96 3.63
CA ALA A 250 -23.68 4.93 4.52
C ALA A 250 -22.78 5.32 5.70
N ASP A 251 -21.96 4.40 6.19
CA ASP A 251 -21.09 4.66 7.34
C ASP A 251 -19.70 5.13 6.88
N SER A 252 -19.11 6.06 7.63
CA SER A 252 -17.78 6.61 7.35
C SER A 252 -16.63 5.61 7.40
N SER A 253 -16.85 4.43 7.99
CA SER A 253 -15.86 3.36 8.06
C SER A 253 -16.24 2.13 7.23
N GLN A 254 -17.35 2.18 6.48
CA GLN A 254 -17.79 1.04 5.68
C GLN A 254 -16.91 0.88 4.44
N LEU A 255 -16.42 -0.35 4.25
CA LEU A 255 -15.77 -0.77 3.02
C LEU A 255 -16.74 -1.64 2.23
N LEU A 256 -17.13 -1.19 1.05
CA LEU A 256 -18.04 -1.92 0.19
C LEU A 256 -17.23 -2.87 -0.71
N GLU A 257 -17.37 -4.17 -0.52
CA GLU A 257 -16.77 -5.17 -1.42
C GLU A 257 -17.47 -5.11 -2.78
N VAL A 258 -16.67 -4.95 -3.84
CA VAL A 258 -17.14 -4.92 -5.23
C VAL A 258 -16.42 -6.00 -6.02
N SER A 259 -17.22 -6.86 -6.65
CA SER A 259 -16.70 -7.88 -7.56
C SER A 259 -16.38 -7.26 -8.92
N GLY A 260 -15.14 -7.47 -9.38
CA GLY A 260 -14.68 -7.06 -10.69
C GLY A 260 -15.11 -8.05 -11.77
N SER A 261 -15.25 -7.56 -13.00
CA SER A 261 -15.51 -8.38 -14.18
C SER A 261 -14.28 -8.43 -15.07
N CYS A 262 -13.81 -9.62 -15.40
CA CYS A 262 -12.67 -9.79 -16.29
C CYS A 262 -12.87 -9.11 -17.65
N VAL A 263 -11.86 -8.41 -18.13
CA VAL A 263 -11.88 -7.77 -19.47
C VAL A 263 -12.04 -8.84 -20.57
N ASN A 264 -12.49 -8.43 -21.75
CA ASN A 264 -12.66 -9.35 -22.88
C ASN A 264 -11.39 -10.16 -23.16
N HIS A 265 -11.58 -11.45 -23.47
CA HIS A 265 -10.49 -12.41 -23.72
C HIS A 265 -9.55 -12.66 -22.52
N SER A 266 -10.02 -12.44 -21.30
CA SER A 266 -9.32 -12.86 -20.08
C SER A 266 -10.11 -13.91 -19.28
N VAL A 267 -9.43 -14.59 -18.37
CA VAL A 267 -9.96 -15.63 -17.49
C VAL A 267 -9.36 -15.45 -16.10
N THR A 268 -10.02 -15.95 -15.07
CA THR A 268 -9.49 -15.95 -13.72
C THR A 268 -9.74 -17.29 -13.04
N ASP A 269 -8.85 -17.65 -12.13
CA ASP A 269 -9.02 -18.79 -11.22
C ASP A 269 -9.80 -18.35 -9.95
N GLU A 270 -9.55 -17.13 -9.48
CA GLU A 270 -10.24 -16.51 -8.34
C GLU A 270 -10.93 -15.20 -8.76
N PRO A 271 -12.22 -14.99 -8.44
CA PRO A 271 -12.95 -13.80 -8.87
C PRO A 271 -12.27 -12.52 -8.32
N PRO A 272 -11.93 -11.55 -9.17
CA PRO A 272 -11.27 -10.33 -8.73
C PRO A 272 -12.24 -9.48 -7.91
N LYS A 273 -11.74 -8.89 -6.81
CA LYS A 273 -12.51 -8.08 -5.87
C LYS A 273 -11.71 -6.85 -5.45
N MET A 274 -12.41 -5.75 -5.21
CA MET A 274 -11.86 -4.53 -4.63
C MET A 274 -12.82 -3.97 -3.59
N HIS A 275 -12.33 -3.08 -2.74
CA HIS A 275 -13.15 -2.43 -1.73
C HIS A 275 -13.28 -0.94 -2.04
N CYS A 276 -14.50 -0.44 -2.12
CA CYS A 276 -14.78 0.99 -2.24
C CYS A 276 -14.89 1.62 -0.84
N SER A 277 -14.04 2.60 -0.53
CA SER A 277 -14.05 3.30 0.76
C SER A 277 -15.11 4.39 0.83
N ALA A 278 -15.46 4.85 2.04
CA ALA A 278 -16.41 5.95 2.25
C ALA A 278 -15.97 7.30 1.66
N GLU A 279 -14.69 7.42 1.31
CA GLU A 279 -14.08 8.60 0.67
C GLU A 279 -14.11 8.53 -0.86
N GLY A 280 -14.67 7.47 -1.44
CA GLY A 280 -14.74 7.26 -2.89
C GLY A 280 -13.43 6.74 -3.48
N GLU A 281 -12.64 6.01 -2.68
CA GLU A 281 -11.36 5.46 -3.09
C GLU A 281 -11.38 3.94 -3.21
N TRP A 282 -10.73 3.43 -4.25
CA TRP A 282 -10.53 2.00 -4.44
C TRP A 282 -9.36 1.48 -3.61
N LEU A 283 -9.62 0.51 -2.75
CA LEU A 283 -8.64 -0.13 -1.89
C LEU A 283 -8.27 -1.54 -2.38
N VAL A 284 -7.39 -2.21 -1.64
CA VAL A 284 -6.74 -3.51 -1.88
C VAL A 284 -7.43 -4.39 -2.94
N PRO A 285 -6.81 -4.55 -4.13
CA PRO A 285 -7.28 -5.52 -5.12
C PRO A 285 -6.91 -6.94 -4.71
N ILE A 286 -7.91 -7.82 -4.68
CA ILE A 286 -7.78 -9.26 -4.43
C ILE A 286 -8.09 -9.99 -5.72
N GLY A 287 -7.24 -10.94 -6.12
CA GLY A 287 -7.39 -11.65 -7.39
C GLY A 287 -6.97 -10.82 -8.61
N LYS A 288 -6.89 -11.49 -9.75
CA LYS A 288 -6.50 -10.90 -11.05
C LYS A 288 -7.09 -11.70 -12.19
N CYS A 289 -7.38 -11.05 -13.30
CA CYS A 289 -7.63 -11.76 -14.54
C CYS A 289 -6.33 -11.94 -15.33
N MET A 290 -6.28 -12.99 -16.14
CA MET A 290 -5.16 -13.32 -17.01
C MET A 290 -5.68 -13.42 -18.45
N CYS A 291 -4.98 -12.79 -19.40
CA CYS A 291 -5.35 -12.95 -20.81
C CYS A 291 -5.30 -14.42 -21.21
N LYS A 292 -6.32 -14.88 -21.95
CA LYS A 292 -6.44 -16.26 -22.43
C LYS A 292 -5.25 -16.62 -23.34
N ALA A 293 -5.08 -17.92 -23.61
CA ALA A 293 -4.10 -18.39 -24.60
C ALA A 293 -4.32 -17.67 -25.95
N GLY A 294 -3.24 -17.26 -26.61
CA GLY A 294 -3.28 -16.41 -27.80
C GLY A 294 -3.44 -14.90 -27.56
N TYR A 295 -3.58 -14.44 -26.32
CA TYR A 295 -3.77 -13.00 -26.01
C TYR A 295 -2.77 -12.49 -24.97
N GLU A 296 -2.20 -11.32 -25.20
CA GLU A 296 -1.28 -10.64 -24.27
C GLU A 296 -1.89 -9.37 -23.68
N GLU A 297 -1.43 -9.00 -22.49
CA GLU A 297 -1.85 -7.78 -21.83
C GLU A 297 -1.16 -6.56 -22.44
N LYS A 298 -1.96 -5.60 -22.92
CA LYS A 298 -1.53 -4.28 -23.38
C LYS A 298 -2.53 -3.20 -22.96
N ASN A 299 -2.04 -2.18 -22.24
CA ASN A 299 -2.84 -1.04 -21.77
C ASN A 299 -4.13 -1.44 -21.02
N GLY A 300 -4.07 -2.46 -20.15
CA GLY A 300 -5.24 -2.94 -19.40
C GLY A 300 -6.28 -3.70 -20.24
N THR A 301 -5.91 -4.11 -21.46
CA THR A 301 -6.75 -4.93 -22.35
C THR A 301 -5.99 -6.16 -22.83
N CYS A 302 -6.71 -7.22 -23.20
CA CYS A 302 -6.11 -8.41 -23.81
C CYS A 302 -6.15 -8.29 -25.34
N GLN A 303 -4.97 -8.18 -25.95
CA GLN A 303 -4.79 -8.05 -27.39
C GLN A 303 -4.29 -9.36 -28.00
N VAL A 304 -4.66 -9.62 -29.25
CA VAL A 304 -4.26 -10.84 -29.96
C VAL A 304 -2.75 -10.90 -30.17
N CYS A 305 -2.16 -12.11 -30.03
CA CYS A 305 -0.79 -12.35 -30.48
C CYS A 305 -0.69 -12.13 -31.98
N ARG A 306 0.30 -11.35 -32.40
CA ARG A 306 0.58 -11.07 -33.82
C ARG A 306 1.13 -12.31 -34.53
N PRO A 307 1.01 -12.40 -35.87
CA PRO A 307 1.60 -13.51 -36.63
C PRO A 307 3.09 -13.68 -36.34
N GLY A 308 3.54 -14.93 -36.22
CA GLY A 308 4.89 -15.30 -35.78
C GLY A 308 5.09 -15.31 -34.25
N PHE A 309 4.08 -14.92 -33.48
CA PHE A 309 4.07 -14.99 -32.02
C PHE A 309 2.91 -15.85 -31.52
N PHE A 310 3.10 -16.49 -30.37
CA PHE A 310 2.11 -17.38 -29.77
C PHE A 310 2.09 -17.26 -28.25
N LYS A 311 1.01 -17.74 -27.64
CA LYS A 311 0.90 -17.88 -26.19
C LYS A 311 0.10 -19.13 -25.83
N ALA A 312 0.76 -20.11 -25.22
CA ALA A 312 0.18 -21.43 -24.97
C ALA A 312 -0.81 -21.50 -23.81
N SER A 313 -0.63 -20.71 -22.76
CA SER A 313 -1.50 -20.76 -21.58
C SER A 313 -1.72 -19.37 -20.96
N PRO A 314 -2.79 -19.18 -20.18
CA PRO A 314 -3.07 -17.90 -19.51
C PRO A 314 -1.99 -17.45 -18.52
N HIS A 315 -1.26 -18.40 -17.92
CA HIS A 315 -0.18 -18.12 -16.95
C HIS A 315 1.07 -17.49 -17.58
N ILE A 316 1.19 -17.52 -18.90
CA ILE A 316 2.27 -16.83 -19.62
C ILE A 316 1.87 -15.37 -19.84
N GLN A 317 2.70 -14.42 -19.40
CA GLN A 317 2.32 -13.00 -19.37
C GLN A 317 2.19 -12.37 -20.77
N SER A 318 3.11 -12.68 -21.68
CA SER A 318 3.21 -12.01 -23.00
C SER A 318 3.36 -13.02 -24.14
N CYS A 319 3.06 -12.58 -25.37
CA CYS A 319 3.24 -13.42 -26.54
C CYS A 319 4.74 -13.65 -26.81
N GLY A 320 5.14 -14.91 -26.94
CA GLY A 320 6.51 -15.30 -27.30
C GLY A 320 6.66 -15.45 -28.80
N LYS A 321 7.84 -15.13 -29.34
CA LYS A 321 8.16 -15.45 -30.74
C LYS A 321 8.22 -16.98 -30.91
N CYS A 322 7.78 -17.50 -32.06
CA CYS A 322 7.91 -18.92 -32.35
C CYS A 322 9.37 -19.39 -32.21
N PRO A 323 9.60 -20.52 -31.55
CA PRO A 323 10.94 -21.07 -31.39
C PRO A 323 11.52 -21.55 -32.74
N PRO A 324 12.84 -21.73 -32.85
CA PRO A 324 13.48 -22.17 -34.09
C PRO A 324 12.84 -23.43 -34.70
N HIS A 325 12.80 -23.47 -36.03
CA HIS A 325 12.16 -24.52 -36.83
C HIS A 325 10.67 -24.70 -36.56
N SER A 326 9.99 -23.62 -36.15
CA SER A 326 8.54 -23.57 -36.01
C SER A 326 8.00 -22.19 -36.38
N TYR A 327 6.74 -22.15 -36.83
CA TYR A 327 6.10 -20.93 -37.30
C TYR A 327 4.61 -20.92 -36.97
N THR A 328 4.02 -19.73 -37.03
CA THR A 328 2.56 -19.56 -37.10
C THR A 328 2.22 -18.33 -37.93
N HIS A 329 1.19 -18.43 -38.76
CA HIS A 329 0.69 -17.34 -39.59
C HIS A 329 -0.64 -16.75 -39.07
N GLU A 330 -1.26 -17.41 -38.09
CA GLU A 330 -2.55 -17.01 -37.55
C GLU A 330 -2.40 -16.06 -36.36
N GLU A 331 -3.32 -15.10 -36.26
CA GLU A 331 -3.46 -14.27 -35.06
C GLU A 331 -4.03 -15.10 -33.90
N ALA A 332 -3.69 -14.72 -32.67
CA ALA A 332 -4.11 -15.42 -31.46
C ALA A 332 -3.67 -16.91 -31.38
N SER A 333 -2.53 -17.22 -31.98
CA SER A 333 -1.96 -18.57 -31.95
C SER A 333 -1.61 -19.04 -30.54
N THR A 334 -2.02 -20.26 -30.19
CA THR A 334 -1.69 -20.91 -28.91
C THR A 334 -0.48 -21.82 -29.00
N SER A 335 -0.02 -22.15 -30.20
CA SER A 335 1.18 -22.95 -30.44
C SER A 335 1.79 -22.59 -31.80
N CYS A 336 3.05 -22.97 -32.01
CA CYS A 336 3.71 -22.88 -33.30
C CYS A 336 3.85 -24.26 -33.93
N VAL A 337 3.53 -24.33 -35.22
CA VAL A 337 3.63 -25.53 -36.05
C VAL A 337 5.09 -25.74 -36.44
N CYS A 338 5.59 -26.97 -36.33
CA CYS A 338 6.97 -27.26 -36.76
C CYS A 338 7.11 -27.12 -38.28
N GLU A 339 8.26 -26.64 -38.73
CA GLU A 339 8.63 -26.63 -40.15
C GLU A 339 8.69 -28.06 -40.71
N LYS A 340 8.59 -28.17 -42.04
CA LYS A 340 8.74 -29.45 -42.73
C LYS A 340 10.06 -30.09 -42.31
N ASP A 341 10.01 -31.37 -41.95
CA ASP A 341 11.18 -32.15 -41.53
C ASP A 341 11.74 -31.77 -40.15
N TYR A 342 10.95 -31.17 -39.27
CA TYR A 342 11.27 -31.00 -37.85
C TYR A 342 10.09 -31.44 -36.98
N PHE A 343 10.37 -32.01 -35.81
CA PHE A 343 9.32 -32.51 -34.92
C PHE A 343 9.54 -32.09 -33.46
N ARG A 344 8.43 -32.12 -32.71
CA ARG A 344 8.36 -31.96 -31.25
C ARG A 344 7.53 -33.12 -30.70
N ARG A 345 7.92 -33.70 -29.56
CA ARG A 345 7.11 -34.76 -28.91
C ARG A 345 5.91 -34.12 -28.21
N GLU A 346 4.81 -34.86 -28.07
CA GLU A 346 3.60 -34.37 -27.39
C GLU A 346 3.83 -34.02 -25.91
N SER A 347 4.83 -34.63 -25.26
CA SER A 347 5.25 -34.31 -23.90
C SER A 347 6.12 -33.05 -23.79
N ASP A 348 6.64 -32.54 -24.91
CA ASP A 348 7.58 -31.41 -24.88
C ASP A 348 6.81 -30.08 -24.80
N PRO A 349 7.32 -29.09 -24.07
CA PRO A 349 6.64 -27.80 -23.94
C PRO A 349 6.58 -27.06 -25.30
N PRO A 350 5.47 -26.36 -25.61
CA PRO A 350 5.31 -25.61 -26.87
C PRO A 350 6.38 -24.54 -27.14
N THR A 351 7.09 -24.11 -26.09
CA THR A 351 8.19 -23.15 -26.15
C THR A 351 9.52 -23.75 -26.63
N MET A 352 9.65 -25.08 -26.70
CA MET A 352 10.87 -25.75 -27.16
C MET A 352 10.97 -25.77 -28.69
N ALA A 353 12.17 -25.63 -29.26
CA ALA A 353 12.40 -25.72 -30.70
C ALA A 353 12.10 -27.11 -31.28
N CYS A 354 11.71 -27.18 -32.56
CA CYS A 354 11.56 -28.46 -33.25
C CYS A 354 12.96 -28.95 -33.72
N THR A 355 13.26 -30.26 -33.60
CA THR A 355 14.63 -30.80 -33.84
C THR A 355 14.65 -32.12 -34.61
N THR A 356 15.83 -32.51 -35.12
CA THR A 356 16.12 -33.81 -35.77
C THR A 356 16.69 -34.84 -34.77
N PRO A 357 16.77 -36.14 -35.10
CA PRO A 357 17.26 -37.18 -34.18
C PRO A 357 18.72 -36.98 -33.77
N SER A 358 19.04 -37.33 -32.52
CA SER A 358 20.42 -37.33 -31.99
C SER A 358 21.28 -38.49 -32.55
N PRO A 359 22.63 -38.43 -32.45
CA PRO A 359 23.51 -39.52 -32.88
C PRO A 359 23.37 -40.76 -32.00
N VAL A 360 23.59 -41.94 -32.59
CA VAL A 360 23.68 -43.21 -31.83
C VAL A 360 25.00 -43.24 -31.04
N THR A 361 24.92 -43.41 -29.72
CA THR A 361 26.08 -43.34 -28.80
C THR A 361 26.62 -44.71 -28.40
N ASN A 362 25.74 -45.71 -28.31
CA ASN A 362 26.03 -47.03 -27.76
C ASN A 362 25.85 -48.14 -28.80
N VAL A 363 26.96 -48.65 -29.32
CA VAL A 363 27.00 -49.80 -30.25
C VAL A 363 27.71 -50.96 -29.57
N LYS A 364 27.02 -52.10 -29.47
CA LYS A 364 27.50 -53.35 -28.92
C LYS A 364 28.04 -54.26 -30.03
N LYS A 365 29.18 -54.88 -29.75
CA LYS A 365 29.81 -55.91 -30.59
C LYS A 365 28.99 -57.20 -30.52
N GLY A 366 28.58 -57.71 -31.69
CA GLY A 366 27.94 -59.02 -31.83
C GLY A 366 28.92 -60.11 -32.27
N LYS A 367 28.42 -61.14 -32.97
CA LYS A 367 29.22 -62.23 -33.51
C LYS A 367 30.15 -61.72 -34.61
N ILE A 368 31.43 -62.04 -34.50
CA ILE A 368 32.42 -61.80 -35.55
C ILE A 368 32.83 -63.16 -36.14
N ALA A 369 32.79 -63.27 -37.45
CA ALA A 369 33.23 -64.43 -38.21
C ALA A 369 34.34 -64.04 -39.20
N LYS A 370 34.78 -65.01 -39.99
CA LYS A 370 35.84 -64.83 -40.99
C LYS A 370 35.49 -63.82 -42.08
N ASN A 371 34.22 -63.66 -42.39
CA ASN A 371 33.73 -62.83 -43.50
C ASN A 371 32.50 -61.99 -43.11
N SER A 372 32.17 -61.90 -41.83
CA SER A 372 31.03 -61.12 -41.37
C SER A 372 31.20 -60.54 -39.96
N ILE A 373 30.58 -59.38 -39.73
CA ILE A 373 30.55 -58.69 -38.43
C ILE A 373 29.09 -58.33 -38.12
N SER A 374 28.56 -58.82 -37.00
CA SER A 374 27.26 -58.43 -36.47
C SER A 374 27.38 -57.34 -35.41
N LEU A 375 26.49 -56.35 -35.46
CA LEU A 375 26.44 -55.20 -34.53
C LEU A 375 25.00 -55.00 -34.04
N SER A 376 24.86 -54.51 -32.81
CA SER A 376 23.59 -54.05 -32.27
C SER A 376 23.75 -52.71 -31.56
N TRP A 377 22.74 -51.85 -31.58
CA TRP A 377 22.78 -50.55 -30.90
C TRP A 377 21.47 -50.27 -30.16
N GLN A 378 21.47 -49.21 -29.35
CA GLN A 378 20.24 -48.66 -28.77
C GLN A 378 19.75 -47.49 -29.62
N GLU A 379 18.45 -47.22 -29.58
CA GLU A 379 17.88 -46.03 -30.21
C GLU A 379 18.57 -44.76 -29.65
N PRO A 380 18.69 -43.67 -30.43
CA PRO A 380 19.27 -42.43 -29.95
C PRO A 380 18.56 -41.89 -28.70
N ASP A 381 19.33 -41.33 -27.77
CA ASP A 381 18.83 -40.80 -26.49
C ASP A 381 17.70 -39.76 -26.69
N ARG A 382 17.75 -39.03 -27.81
CA ARG A 382 16.69 -38.12 -28.28
C ARG A 382 16.31 -38.48 -29.71
N PRO A 383 15.28 -39.32 -29.92
CA PRO A 383 14.87 -39.78 -31.25
C PRO A 383 14.13 -38.70 -32.05
N ASN A 384 13.50 -37.72 -31.37
CA ASN A 384 12.87 -36.53 -31.96
C ASN A 384 11.97 -36.84 -33.18
N GLY A 385 11.18 -37.90 -33.08
CA GLY A 385 10.31 -38.43 -34.14
C GLY A 385 10.32 -39.96 -34.15
N ILE A 386 9.48 -40.56 -35.01
CA ILE A 386 9.46 -42.02 -35.23
C ILE A 386 10.64 -42.39 -36.14
N ILE A 387 11.51 -43.28 -35.67
CA ILE A 387 12.66 -43.76 -36.45
C ILE A 387 12.14 -44.69 -37.55
N LEU A 388 12.39 -44.32 -38.80
CA LEU A 388 11.95 -45.06 -39.97
C LEU A 388 13.00 -46.06 -40.46
N GLU A 389 14.28 -45.69 -40.35
CA GLU A 389 15.42 -46.52 -40.73
C GLU A 389 16.72 -46.06 -40.05
N TYR A 390 17.69 -46.96 -39.98
CA TYR A 390 19.07 -46.69 -39.64
C TYR A 390 19.94 -46.87 -40.88
N GLU A 391 20.88 -45.95 -41.08
CA GLU A 391 21.90 -46.05 -42.11
C GLU A 391 23.26 -46.32 -41.48
N ILE A 392 23.89 -47.40 -41.92
CA ILE A 392 25.16 -47.89 -41.42
C ILE A 392 26.18 -47.76 -42.55
N LYS A 393 27.16 -46.89 -42.35
CA LYS A 393 28.31 -46.71 -43.22
C LYS A 393 29.48 -47.50 -42.66
N TYR A 394 30.11 -48.35 -43.47
CA TYR A 394 31.31 -49.06 -43.07
C TYR A 394 32.37 -49.13 -44.17
N PHE A 395 33.63 -49.21 -43.78
CA PHE A 395 34.79 -49.27 -44.69
C PHE A 395 35.98 -49.95 -44.00
N GLU A 396 36.89 -50.49 -44.80
CA GLU A 396 38.16 -51.04 -44.32
C GLU A 396 39.05 -49.88 -43.84
N LYS A 397 39.71 -50.00 -42.67
CA LYS A 397 40.43 -48.91 -42.02
C LYS A 397 41.51 -48.28 -42.92
N ASP A 398 42.11 -49.08 -43.79
CA ASP A 398 43.18 -48.65 -44.71
C ASP A 398 42.65 -48.08 -46.06
N GLN A 399 41.32 -48.08 -46.28
CA GLN A 399 40.68 -47.62 -47.52
C GLN A 399 39.43 -46.75 -47.25
N GLU A 400 39.60 -45.58 -46.63
CA GLU A 400 38.50 -44.68 -46.24
C GLU A 400 37.65 -44.16 -47.42
N THR A 401 38.20 -44.17 -48.65
CA THR A 401 37.50 -43.73 -49.87
C THR A 401 36.55 -44.78 -50.45
N SER A 402 36.65 -46.04 -50.03
CA SER A 402 35.79 -47.15 -50.51
C SER A 402 34.88 -47.63 -49.39
N TYR A 403 33.77 -46.91 -49.18
CA TYR A 403 32.79 -47.24 -48.14
C TYR A 403 31.53 -47.89 -48.73
N THR A 404 30.92 -48.76 -47.92
CA THR A 404 29.64 -49.40 -48.21
C THR A 404 28.59 -48.87 -47.25
N ILE A 405 27.37 -48.64 -47.76
CA ILE A 405 26.22 -48.23 -46.96
C ILE A 405 25.19 -49.35 -46.97
N ILE A 406 24.72 -49.73 -45.79
CA ILE A 406 23.60 -50.66 -45.60
C ILE A 406 22.52 -49.99 -44.74
N LYS A 407 21.27 -50.37 -44.96
CA LYS A 407 20.12 -49.82 -44.24
C LYS A 407 19.40 -50.90 -43.47
N SER A 408 18.93 -50.58 -42.26
CA SER A 408 18.15 -51.49 -41.42
C SER A 408 16.97 -50.77 -40.80
N LYS A 409 15.84 -51.46 -40.62
CA LYS A 409 14.72 -50.95 -39.79
C LYS A 409 14.87 -51.38 -38.32
N GLU A 410 15.71 -52.37 -38.07
CA GLU A 410 15.98 -52.91 -36.74
C GLU A 410 17.27 -52.30 -36.16
N THR A 411 17.45 -52.42 -34.85
CA THR A 411 18.66 -51.97 -34.15
C THR A 411 19.81 -52.99 -34.18
N THR A 412 19.73 -53.96 -35.10
CA THR A 412 20.77 -54.97 -35.32
C THR A 412 21.07 -55.13 -36.82
N ILE A 413 22.31 -55.46 -37.15
CA ILE A 413 22.72 -55.73 -38.54
C ILE A 413 23.90 -56.69 -38.59
N THR A 414 24.01 -57.45 -39.67
CA THR A 414 25.21 -58.24 -40.00
C THR A 414 25.76 -57.78 -41.34
N ALA A 415 26.98 -57.28 -41.36
CA ALA A 415 27.71 -56.98 -42.59
C ALA A 415 28.44 -58.24 -43.04
N GLU A 416 28.13 -58.73 -44.24
CA GLU A 416 28.71 -59.95 -44.84
C GLU A 416 29.63 -59.61 -46.01
N GLY A 417 30.45 -60.58 -46.45
CA GLY A 417 31.39 -60.39 -47.57
C GLY A 417 32.67 -59.62 -47.20
N LEU A 418 33.00 -59.56 -45.91
CA LEU A 418 34.18 -58.88 -45.41
C LEU A 418 35.45 -59.73 -45.62
N LYS A 419 36.61 -59.07 -45.75
CA LYS A 419 37.90 -59.75 -45.82
C LYS A 419 38.27 -60.36 -44.46
N PRO A 420 38.79 -61.59 -44.39
CA PRO A 420 39.33 -62.16 -43.16
C PRO A 420 40.54 -61.37 -42.64
N ALA A 421 40.73 -61.36 -41.31
CA ALA A 421 41.84 -60.68 -40.63
C ALA A 421 42.00 -59.20 -41.04
N SER A 422 40.89 -58.46 -41.19
CA SER A 422 40.88 -57.05 -41.61
C SER A 422 40.04 -56.20 -40.64
N VAL A 423 40.48 -54.96 -40.40
CA VAL A 423 39.81 -54.01 -39.49
C VAL A 423 38.83 -53.12 -40.27
N TYR A 424 37.58 -53.09 -39.82
CA TYR A 424 36.50 -52.28 -40.40
C TYR A 424 36.01 -51.22 -39.41
N VAL A 425 35.72 -50.03 -39.94
CA VAL A 425 35.14 -48.90 -39.20
C VAL A 425 33.66 -48.79 -39.52
N PHE A 426 32.81 -48.66 -38.51
CA PHE A 426 31.36 -48.51 -38.64
C PHE A 426 30.88 -47.17 -38.06
N GLN A 427 29.94 -46.53 -38.76
CA GLN A 427 29.23 -45.34 -38.33
C GLN A 427 27.73 -45.50 -38.60
N ILE A 428 26.89 -45.18 -37.62
CA ILE A 428 25.45 -45.42 -37.68
C ILE A 428 24.72 -44.10 -37.46
N ARG A 429 23.71 -43.79 -38.27
CA ARG A 429 22.78 -42.68 -38.05
C ARG A 429 21.34 -43.14 -38.16
N ALA A 430 20.47 -42.54 -37.36
CA ALA A 430 19.03 -42.75 -37.45
C ALA A 430 18.41 -41.78 -38.46
N ARG A 431 17.35 -42.22 -39.16
CA ARG A 431 16.49 -41.40 -40.00
C ARG A 431 15.08 -41.43 -39.47
N THR A 432 14.47 -40.26 -39.38
CA THR A 432 13.03 -40.12 -39.18
C THR A 432 12.40 -39.56 -40.46
N ALA A 433 11.10 -39.24 -40.43
CA ALA A 433 10.48 -38.50 -41.52
C ALA A 433 11.19 -37.16 -41.82
N ALA A 434 11.96 -36.63 -40.86
CA ALA A 434 12.71 -35.38 -40.92
C ALA A 434 14.06 -35.48 -41.65
N GLY A 435 14.41 -36.68 -42.12
CA GLY A 435 15.72 -36.94 -42.68
C GLY A 435 16.70 -37.50 -41.65
N TYR A 436 17.98 -37.48 -42.01
CA TYR A 436 19.02 -38.19 -41.27
C TYR A 436 19.59 -37.34 -40.15
N GLY A 437 19.70 -37.93 -38.97
CA GLY A 437 20.55 -37.40 -37.90
C GLY A 437 22.04 -37.48 -38.24
N VAL A 438 22.87 -37.02 -37.31
CA VAL A 438 24.34 -37.06 -37.46
C VAL A 438 24.84 -38.49 -37.24
N PHE A 439 25.91 -38.88 -37.96
CA PHE A 439 26.58 -40.17 -37.74
C PHE A 439 27.15 -40.30 -36.33
N SER A 440 27.09 -41.52 -35.80
CA SER A 440 27.77 -41.89 -34.57
C SER A 440 29.28 -41.66 -34.65
N ARG A 441 29.94 -41.73 -33.49
CA ARG A 441 31.40 -41.93 -33.44
C ARG A 441 31.81 -43.19 -34.22
N ARG A 442 33.09 -43.26 -34.58
CA ARG A 442 33.68 -44.39 -35.30
C ARG A 442 33.81 -45.60 -34.36
N PHE A 443 33.32 -46.77 -34.80
CA PHE A 443 33.47 -48.03 -34.07
C PHE A 443 34.30 -49.02 -34.90
N GLU A 444 35.38 -49.55 -34.32
CA GLU A 444 36.33 -50.41 -35.03
C GLU A 444 36.19 -51.87 -34.62
N PHE A 445 36.14 -52.78 -35.60
CA PHE A 445 36.01 -54.22 -35.39
C PHE A 445 36.88 -55.01 -36.39
N GLU A 446 37.46 -56.12 -35.94
CA GLU A 446 38.37 -56.97 -36.73
C GLU A 446 37.74 -58.35 -37.01
N THR A 447 37.81 -58.83 -38.26
CA THR A 447 37.32 -60.16 -38.67
C THR A 447 38.28 -61.28 -38.27
N THR A 448 37.76 -62.49 -38.00
CA THR A 448 38.61 -63.61 -37.56
C THR A 448 39.47 -64.18 -38.71
N PRO A 449 40.69 -64.66 -38.44
CA PRO A 449 41.51 -65.33 -39.45
C PRO A 449 40.91 -66.67 -39.89
N VAL A 450 41.27 -67.15 -41.10
CA VAL A 450 40.81 -68.44 -41.64
C VAL A 450 41.57 -69.58 -40.95
N SER A 451 40.90 -70.33 -40.07
CA SER A 451 41.43 -71.57 -39.50
C SER A 451 41.14 -72.75 -40.43
N VAL A 452 42.19 -73.43 -40.92
CA VAL A 452 42.11 -74.73 -41.58
C VAL A 452 41.81 -75.79 -40.52
N ALA A 453 40.73 -76.54 -40.70
CA ALA A 453 40.28 -77.54 -39.74
C ALA A 453 41.22 -78.77 -39.72
N ALA A 454 41.58 -79.21 -38.51
CA ALA A 454 41.92 -80.60 -38.24
C ALA A 454 40.94 -81.13 -37.18
N SER A 455 40.27 -82.21 -37.57
CA SER A 455 39.30 -82.98 -36.81
C SER A 455 39.94 -83.78 -35.68
N SER A 456 39.32 -83.80 -34.50
CA SER A 456 39.22 -85.01 -33.68
C SER A 456 38.11 -84.86 -32.64
N ASP A 457 37.09 -85.68 -32.86
CA ASP A 457 36.02 -86.07 -31.96
C ASP A 457 36.57 -86.65 -30.64
N GLN A 458 36.06 -86.24 -29.47
CA GLN A 458 35.58 -87.15 -28.41
C GLN A 458 34.99 -86.37 -27.23
N SER A 459 33.81 -86.81 -26.80
CA SER A 459 33.12 -86.41 -25.58
C SER A 459 33.58 -87.23 -24.37
N GLN A 460 33.58 -86.60 -23.19
CA GLN A 460 33.29 -87.12 -21.82
C GLN A 460 34.16 -86.47 -20.72
N ILE A 461 33.48 -86.12 -19.64
CA ILE A 461 33.86 -85.53 -18.31
C ILE A 461 34.55 -86.65 -17.46
N PRO A 462 35.43 -86.48 -16.41
CA PRO A 462 35.26 -85.69 -15.15
C PRO A 462 36.48 -85.10 -14.36
N ILE A 463 36.15 -84.08 -13.55
CA ILE A 463 36.45 -83.72 -12.13
C ILE A 463 37.70 -84.26 -11.34
N ILE A 464 38.28 -83.32 -10.54
CA ILE A 464 38.96 -83.34 -9.21
C ILE A 464 40.50 -83.41 -9.12
N ALA A 465 41.12 -82.29 -8.68
CA ALA A 465 42.10 -82.17 -7.57
C ALA A 465 42.70 -80.74 -7.54
N VAL A 466 43.13 -80.07 -6.45
CA VAL A 466 42.92 -80.08 -4.99
C VAL A 466 43.66 -78.84 -4.44
N SER A 467 43.10 -78.23 -3.38
CA SER A 467 43.71 -77.44 -2.28
C SER A 467 44.33 -76.04 -2.49
N VAL A 468 43.78 -75.00 -1.85
CA VAL A 468 44.05 -74.45 -0.49
C VAL A 468 45.15 -73.39 -0.54
N THR A 469 44.83 -72.11 -0.29
CA THR A 469 45.35 -71.36 0.86
C THR A 469 44.59 -70.02 1.07
N VAL A 470 44.46 -69.64 2.34
CA VAL A 470 44.19 -68.28 2.87
C VAL A 470 42.72 -67.84 3.06
N GLY A 471 41.99 -68.64 3.84
CA GLY A 471 40.87 -68.18 4.68
C GLY A 471 41.32 -67.66 6.05
N VAL A 472 42.46 -66.96 6.15
CA VAL A 472 43.05 -66.56 7.45
C VAL A 472 43.09 -65.04 7.67
N ILE A 473 42.79 -64.22 6.65
CA ILE A 473 42.89 -62.75 6.79
C ILE A 473 41.54 -62.09 7.13
N LEU A 474 40.41 -62.76 6.89
CA LEU A 474 39.08 -62.18 7.11
C LEU A 474 38.47 -62.46 8.50
N LEU A 475 39.06 -63.36 9.29
CA LEU A 475 38.51 -63.73 10.62
C LEU A 475 39.16 -62.99 11.80
N ALA A 476 40.27 -62.27 11.58
CA ALA A 476 40.98 -61.54 12.64
C ALA A 476 40.58 -60.06 12.77
N VAL A 477 40.01 -59.45 11.73
CA VAL A 477 39.64 -58.02 11.72
C VAL A 477 38.29 -57.77 12.40
N VAL A 478 37.41 -58.77 12.44
CA VAL A 478 36.05 -58.64 13.03
C VAL A 478 36.06 -58.81 14.54
N ILE A 479 37.06 -59.50 15.11
CA ILE A 479 37.17 -59.73 16.56
C ILE A 479 37.93 -58.59 17.27
N GLY A 480 38.76 -57.82 16.55
CA GLY A 480 39.45 -56.64 17.10
C GLY A 480 38.54 -55.42 17.32
N PHE A 481 37.38 -55.38 16.67
CA PHE A 481 36.47 -54.23 16.73
C PHE A 481 35.48 -54.24 17.90
N LEU A 482 35.44 -55.31 18.72
CA LEU A 482 34.47 -55.44 19.80
C LEU A 482 34.99 -55.21 21.23
N LEU A 483 36.28 -54.93 21.44
CA LEU A 483 36.81 -54.73 22.81
C LEU A 483 37.92 -53.66 22.93
N SER A 484 37.68 -52.44 22.45
CA SER A 484 38.30 -51.27 23.09
C SER A 484 37.40 -50.05 22.95
N GLY A 485 36.72 -49.73 24.05
CA GLY A 485 36.02 -48.47 24.20
C GLY A 485 37.00 -47.33 24.40
N SER A 486 36.59 -46.17 23.88
CA SER A 486 36.55 -44.88 24.59
C SER A 486 37.06 -43.69 23.75
N CYS A 487 36.09 -42.83 23.46
CA CYS A 487 36.12 -41.37 23.59
C CYS A 487 36.31 -40.47 22.35
N CYS A 488 35.22 -39.70 22.13
CA CYS A 488 35.13 -38.31 21.69
C CYS A 488 35.42 -38.01 20.21
N GLU A 489 34.66 -37.19 19.47
CA GLU A 489 33.53 -36.30 19.78
C GLU A 489 32.91 -35.84 18.44
N CYS A 490 31.60 -35.51 18.48
CA CYS A 490 30.85 -34.61 17.57
C CYS A 490 30.73 -34.98 16.07
N GLY A 491 29.56 -35.06 15.44
CA GLY A 491 28.18 -34.79 15.83
C GLY A 491 27.25 -34.97 14.62
N CYS A 492 26.14 -35.67 14.86
CA CYS A 492 24.81 -35.56 14.23
C CYS A 492 24.61 -35.88 12.74
N GLY A 493 24.22 -37.13 12.46
CA GLY A 493 23.09 -37.44 11.55
C GLY A 493 21.73 -37.20 12.22
N ARG A 494 20.55 -37.51 11.67
CA ARG A 494 20.15 -38.56 10.72
C ARG A 494 18.74 -38.28 10.17
N ALA A 495 18.46 -38.88 9.01
CA ALA A 495 17.14 -39.01 8.41
C ALA A 495 16.40 -40.30 8.85
N SER A 496 15.08 -40.17 8.92
CA SER A 496 13.96 -41.06 8.57
C SER A 496 14.19 -42.57 8.37
N SER A 497 13.35 -43.41 8.99
CA SER A 497 12.13 -43.99 8.37
C SER A 497 11.66 -45.27 9.08
N LEU A 498 10.33 -45.40 9.28
CA LEU A 498 9.43 -46.54 8.94
C LEU A 498 8.43 -47.03 10.01
N CYS A 499 7.19 -47.21 9.50
CA CYS A 499 6.05 -48.04 9.94
C CYS A 499 5.20 -47.53 11.12
N ALA A 500 3.87 -47.67 11.19
CA ALA A 500 2.78 -48.02 10.27
C ALA A 500 1.44 -47.77 11.03
N VAL A 501 0.43 -47.23 10.35
CA VAL A 501 -1.04 -47.38 10.50
C VAL A 501 -1.69 -47.35 11.92
N ALA A 502 -2.51 -46.31 12.19
CA ALA A 502 -3.93 -46.37 12.65
C ALA A 502 -4.36 -45.09 13.41
N HIS A 503 -5.44 -44.46 12.96
CA HIS A 503 -6.23 -43.39 13.62
C HIS A 503 -7.15 -43.99 14.73
N PRO A 504 -7.89 -43.24 15.59
CA PRO A 504 -8.00 -41.77 15.79
C PRO A 504 -8.17 -41.28 17.29
N SER A 505 -8.23 -39.94 17.48
CA SER A 505 -9.08 -39.19 18.44
C SER A 505 -8.84 -39.15 19.97
N LEU A 506 -8.83 -37.90 20.48
CA LEU A 506 -9.36 -37.37 21.76
C LEU A 506 -8.52 -37.44 23.07
N ILE A 507 -8.15 -36.24 23.53
CA ILE A 507 -8.40 -35.65 24.87
C ILE A 507 -7.63 -36.16 26.13
N TRP A 508 -7.08 -35.17 26.85
CA TRP A 508 -6.88 -35.02 28.31
C TRP A 508 -5.49 -35.20 28.96
N ARG A 509 -5.02 -34.05 29.48
CA ARG A 509 -4.37 -33.72 30.77
C ARG A 509 -3.16 -34.50 31.32
N CYS A 510 -2.10 -33.70 31.50
CA CYS A 510 -1.54 -33.23 32.78
C CYS A 510 -1.18 -34.25 33.88
N GLY A 511 0.12 -34.34 34.20
CA GLY A 511 0.67 -34.94 35.42
C GLY A 511 1.64 -33.97 36.11
N TYR A 512 1.35 -33.68 37.38
CA TYR A 512 1.99 -32.69 38.25
C TYR A 512 2.89 -33.39 39.30
N SER A 513 4.09 -32.83 39.50
CA SER A 513 4.97 -32.69 40.69
C SER A 513 5.06 -33.71 41.84
N LYS A 514 6.27 -33.78 42.44
CA LYS A 514 6.45 -33.76 43.92
C LYS A 514 7.75 -33.06 44.36
N ALA A 515 7.59 -31.99 45.15
CA ALA A 515 8.55 -31.53 46.16
C ALA A 515 7.76 -31.11 47.42
N LYS A 516 8.40 -31.28 48.58
CA LYS A 516 7.86 -31.45 49.95
C LYS A 516 7.43 -30.13 50.65
N GLN A 517 6.44 -30.25 51.54
CA GLN A 517 5.91 -29.29 52.56
C GLN A 517 7.00 -28.75 53.51
N ASP A 518 6.86 -27.61 54.23
CA ASP A 518 5.83 -27.25 55.25
C ASP A 518 6.01 -25.76 55.75
N PRO A 519 5.33 -25.20 56.78
CA PRO A 519 4.18 -24.26 56.65
C PRO A 519 4.30 -22.92 57.41
N GLU A 520 3.46 -21.91 57.07
CA GLU A 520 2.77 -21.03 58.05
C GLU A 520 1.67 -20.20 57.34
N GLU A 521 0.49 -20.16 57.96
CA GLU A 521 -0.80 -19.72 57.41
C GLU A 521 -0.95 -18.19 57.30
N GLU A 522 -1.67 -17.69 56.29
CA GLU A 522 -2.94 -16.99 56.55
C GLU A 522 -3.83 -16.84 55.29
N LYS A 523 -5.13 -17.04 55.54
CA LYS A 523 -6.26 -17.27 54.64
C LYS A 523 -6.42 -16.25 53.49
N MET A 524 -6.48 -16.75 52.24
CA MET A 524 -7.09 -16.03 51.11
C MET A 524 -8.42 -16.65 50.71
N HIS A 525 -9.46 -15.83 50.76
CA HIS A 525 -10.79 -16.12 50.20
C HIS A 525 -10.71 -16.22 48.67
N PHE A 526 -11.26 -17.30 48.12
CA PHE A 526 -11.39 -17.53 46.69
C PHE A 526 -12.54 -16.71 46.09
N HIS A 527 -12.24 -15.91 45.06
CA HIS A 527 -13.15 -15.64 43.96
C HIS A 527 -12.39 -15.48 42.63
N ASN A 528 -12.86 -16.22 41.62
CA ASN A 528 -12.59 -16.11 40.18
C ASN A 528 -11.13 -16.01 39.68
N GLY A 529 -10.47 -17.17 39.66
CA GLY A 529 -9.85 -17.71 38.44
C GLY A 529 -8.83 -16.86 37.65
N HIS A 530 -7.75 -16.38 38.25
CA HIS A 530 -6.51 -16.05 37.52
C HIS A 530 -5.28 -16.52 38.32
N ILE A 531 -4.44 -17.37 37.71
CA ILE A 531 -3.18 -17.85 38.31
C ILE A 531 -2.15 -16.71 38.24
N LYS A 532 -1.86 -16.05 39.37
CA LYS A 532 -0.72 -15.12 39.48
C LYS A 532 0.57 -15.95 39.62
N LEU A 533 1.40 -15.99 38.58
CA LEU A 533 2.80 -16.41 38.67
C LEU A 533 3.61 -15.29 39.35
N PRO A 534 4.47 -15.56 40.34
CA PRO A 534 5.26 -14.53 40.99
C PRO A 534 6.42 -14.09 40.08
N GLY A 535 6.44 -12.81 39.69
CA GLY A 535 7.65 -12.15 39.16
C GLY A 535 7.56 -11.49 37.78
N VAL A 536 6.49 -11.69 37.00
CA VAL A 536 6.29 -11.01 35.71
C VAL A 536 4.94 -10.29 35.75
N ARG A 537 4.95 -8.95 35.90
CA ARG A 537 3.75 -8.14 35.66
C ARG A 537 3.60 -8.01 34.15
N THR A 538 2.56 -8.61 33.59
CA THR A 538 2.14 -8.40 32.20
C THR A 538 0.95 -7.44 32.19
N TYR A 539 0.85 -6.60 31.16
CA TYR A 539 -0.31 -5.74 30.94
C TYR A 539 -1.61 -6.56 30.88
N ILE A 540 -2.67 -6.06 31.50
CA ILE A 540 -4.01 -6.63 31.48
C ILE A 540 -4.91 -5.64 30.73
N ASP A 541 -5.55 -6.08 29.65
CA ASP A 541 -6.48 -5.22 28.92
C ASP A 541 -7.71 -4.89 29.79
N PRO A 542 -7.98 -3.61 30.10
CA PRO A 542 -9.16 -3.22 30.89
C PRO A 542 -10.50 -3.63 30.28
N HIS A 543 -10.56 -3.94 28.98
CA HIS A 543 -11.78 -4.48 28.34
C HIS A 543 -12.09 -5.92 28.75
N THR A 544 -11.19 -6.61 29.46
CA THR A 544 -11.49 -7.90 30.10
C THR A 544 -12.46 -7.77 31.28
N TYR A 545 -12.70 -6.55 31.76
CA TYR A 545 -13.67 -6.25 32.80
C TYR A 545 -15.02 -5.82 32.19
N GLU A 546 -16.12 -6.35 32.72
CA GLU A 546 -17.47 -5.97 32.27
C GLU A 546 -17.83 -4.53 32.68
N ASP A 547 -17.31 -4.05 33.82
CA ASP A 547 -17.49 -2.67 34.31
C ASP A 547 -16.15 -1.91 34.36
N PRO A 548 -15.96 -0.84 33.57
CA PRO A 548 -14.74 -0.03 33.62
C PRO A 548 -14.50 0.67 34.96
N ASN A 549 -15.53 0.86 35.80
CA ASN A 549 -15.29 1.33 37.16
C ASN A 549 -14.50 0.30 37.98
N GLN A 550 -14.74 -1.00 37.76
CA GLN A 550 -14.00 -2.08 38.42
C GLN A 550 -12.52 -2.08 37.99
N ALA A 551 -12.26 -1.95 36.69
CA ALA A 551 -10.90 -1.85 36.17
C ALA A 551 -10.16 -0.61 36.70
N VAL A 552 -10.81 0.56 36.72
CA VAL A 552 -10.24 1.78 37.27
C VAL A 552 -9.95 1.63 38.77
N HIS A 553 -10.84 1.02 39.54
CA HIS A 553 -10.63 0.82 40.98
C HIS A 553 -9.50 -0.18 41.29
N GLU A 554 -9.18 -1.09 40.37
CA GLU A 554 -8.07 -2.02 40.53
C GLU A 554 -6.71 -1.37 40.22
N PHE A 555 -6.64 -0.54 39.18
CA PHE A 555 -5.37 -0.01 38.68
C PHE A 555 -5.10 1.46 39.01
N ALA A 556 -6.12 2.25 39.39
CA ALA A 556 -5.99 3.67 39.69
C ALA A 556 -6.43 4.00 41.12
N LYS A 557 -5.74 4.99 41.72
CA LYS A 557 -6.05 5.48 43.05
C LYS A 557 -7.18 6.52 42.99
N GLU A 558 -8.26 6.31 43.76
CA GLU A 558 -9.29 7.33 43.96
C GLU A 558 -8.75 8.49 44.81
N ILE A 559 -8.94 9.72 44.35
CA ILE A 559 -8.56 10.96 45.02
C ILE A 559 -9.83 11.72 45.43
N GLU A 560 -9.84 12.30 46.64
CA GLU A 560 -10.91 13.20 47.04
C GLU A 560 -10.80 14.54 46.29
N ALA A 561 -11.90 15.02 45.72
CA ALA A 561 -11.91 16.28 44.96
C ALA A 561 -11.42 17.50 45.77
N SER A 562 -11.60 17.48 47.09
CA SER A 562 -11.09 18.51 48.02
C SER A 562 -9.56 18.61 48.06
N CYS A 563 -8.85 17.56 47.66
CA CYS A 563 -7.39 17.52 47.60
C CYS A 563 -6.83 18.16 46.32
N ILE A 564 -7.69 18.55 45.37
CA ILE A 564 -7.30 19.08 44.07
C ILE A 564 -7.70 20.55 43.97
N THR A 565 -6.75 21.39 43.56
CA THR A 565 -7.01 22.79 43.18
C THR A 565 -6.73 22.96 41.70
N ILE A 566 -7.76 23.28 40.92
CA ILE A 566 -7.63 23.58 39.49
C ILE A 566 -7.19 25.04 39.35
N GLU A 567 -6.10 25.29 38.60
CA GLU A 567 -5.53 26.63 38.44
C GLU A 567 -5.93 27.28 37.10
N ARG A 568 -5.50 26.70 35.96
CA ARG A 568 -5.74 27.25 34.62
C ARG A 568 -5.93 26.16 33.58
N VAL A 569 -6.67 26.46 32.53
CA VAL A 569 -6.79 25.58 31.35
C VAL A 569 -5.49 25.62 30.56
N ILE A 570 -4.95 24.44 30.24
CA ILE A 570 -3.72 24.25 29.45
C ILE A 570 -3.99 23.63 28.08
N GLY A 571 -5.18 23.08 27.86
CA GLY A 571 -5.60 22.55 26.56
C GLY A 571 -7.04 22.03 26.59
N ALA A 572 -7.54 21.63 25.42
CA ALA A 572 -8.81 20.95 25.26
C ALA A 572 -8.55 19.58 24.58
N GLY A 573 -8.96 18.50 25.24
CA GLY A 573 -8.87 17.14 24.71
C GLY A 573 -10.22 16.62 24.20
N GLU A 574 -10.24 15.39 23.69
CA GLU A 574 -11.44 14.72 23.15
C GLU A 574 -12.62 14.69 24.14
N PHE A 575 -12.31 14.49 25.42
CA PHE A 575 -13.30 14.28 26.48
C PHE A 575 -13.69 15.56 27.24
N GLY A 576 -12.90 16.62 27.13
CA GLY A 576 -13.07 17.86 27.89
C GLY A 576 -11.77 18.63 28.07
N GLU A 577 -11.78 19.59 29.00
CA GLU A 577 -10.65 20.48 29.26
C GLU A 577 -9.53 19.76 30.01
N VAL A 578 -8.29 20.12 29.67
CA VAL A 578 -7.08 19.76 30.42
C VAL A 578 -6.62 21.01 31.14
N CYS A 579 -6.49 20.92 32.46
CA CYS A 579 -6.11 22.03 33.33
C CYS A 579 -4.80 21.72 34.06
N SER A 580 -3.98 22.75 34.34
CA SER A 580 -2.95 22.63 35.38
C SER A 580 -3.57 22.83 36.75
N GLY A 581 -3.00 22.20 37.77
CA GLY A 581 -3.44 22.37 39.14
C GLY A 581 -2.46 21.86 40.18
N ARG A 582 -2.93 21.80 41.42
CA ARG A 582 -2.19 21.31 42.58
C ARG A 582 -2.93 20.16 43.23
N LEU A 583 -2.18 19.12 43.58
CA LEU A 583 -2.64 17.99 44.36
C LEU A 583 -2.00 18.03 45.75
N LYS A 584 -2.82 18.10 46.80
CA LYS A 584 -2.39 18.10 48.19
C LYS A 584 -2.98 16.91 48.94
N LEU A 585 -2.25 15.81 48.96
CA LEU A 585 -2.63 14.63 49.72
C LEU A 585 -2.30 14.79 51.22
N PRO A 586 -3.09 14.18 52.14
CA PRO A 586 -2.80 14.22 53.56
C PRO A 586 -1.37 13.75 53.89
N GLY A 587 -0.61 14.59 54.61
CA GLY A 587 0.76 14.28 55.02
C GLY A 587 1.82 14.32 53.90
N LYS A 588 1.47 14.73 52.68
CA LYS A 588 2.42 14.92 51.57
C LYS A 588 2.56 16.39 51.19
N ARG A 589 3.70 16.72 50.56
CA ARG A 589 3.90 18.01 49.92
C ARG A 589 2.91 18.20 48.76
N GLU A 590 2.58 19.44 48.48
CA GLU A 590 1.76 19.80 47.32
C GLU A 590 2.53 19.51 46.02
N LEU A 591 1.85 18.88 45.06
CA LEU A 591 2.42 18.44 43.78
C LEU A 591 1.75 19.17 42.61
N PRO A 592 2.49 19.66 41.62
CA PRO A 592 1.91 20.16 40.37
C PRO A 592 1.36 18.98 39.54
N VAL A 593 0.12 19.11 39.07
CA VAL A 593 -0.58 18.06 38.33
C VAL A 593 -1.26 18.61 37.08
N ALA A 594 -1.44 17.73 36.08
CA ALA A 594 -2.36 17.95 34.97
C ALA A 594 -3.68 17.22 35.27
N ILE A 595 -4.80 17.90 35.04
CA ILE A 595 -6.14 17.46 35.42
C ILE A 595 -6.97 17.44 34.14
N LYS A 596 -7.24 16.25 33.63
CA LYS A 596 -8.17 16.04 32.52
C LYS A 596 -9.57 15.93 33.10
N THR A 597 -10.51 16.74 32.63
CA THR A 597 -11.90 16.75 33.11
C THR A 597 -12.83 16.17 32.05
N LEU A 598 -13.86 15.45 32.49
CA LEU A 598 -14.91 14.93 31.61
C LEU A 598 -16.06 15.94 31.48
N LYS A 599 -16.38 16.36 30.25
CA LYS A 599 -17.40 17.38 29.95
C LYS A 599 -18.80 17.03 30.46
N VAL A 600 -19.59 18.03 30.84
CA VAL A 600 -21.00 17.82 31.23
C VAL A 600 -21.80 17.29 30.04
N GLY A 601 -22.68 16.31 30.26
CA GLY A 601 -23.51 15.71 29.20
C GLY A 601 -22.82 14.62 28.37
N TYR A 602 -21.73 14.02 28.87
CA TYR A 602 -21.05 12.90 28.21
C TYR A 602 -21.96 11.66 28.02
N THR A 603 -21.69 10.89 26.98
CA THR A 603 -22.30 9.55 26.77
C THR A 603 -21.60 8.49 27.61
N ASP A 604 -22.28 7.37 27.90
CA ASP A 604 -21.65 6.26 28.62
C ASP A 604 -20.41 5.73 27.88
N LYS A 605 -20.41 5.72 26.55
CA LYS A 605 -19.23 5.35 25.76
C LYS A 605 -18.07 6.30 26.04
N GLN A 606 -18.29 7.62 26.01
CA GLN A 606 -17.24 8.60 26.32
C GLN A 606 -16.72 8.46 27.75
N ARG A 607 -17.59 8.16 28.73
CA ARG A 607 -17.18 7.87 30.11
C ARG A 607 -16.31 6.62 30.20
N ARG A 608 -16.71 5.52 29.54
CA ARG A 608 -15.93 4.28 29.51
C ARG A 608 -14.58 4.47 28.85
N ASP A 609 -14.55 5.17 27.72
CA ASP A 609 -13.34 5.48 26.97
C ASP A 609 -12.38 6.34 27.81
N PHE A 610 -12.90 7.38 28.48
CA PHE A 610 -12.15 8.25 29.39
C PHE A 610 -11.54 7.47 30.56
N LEU A 611 -12.35 6.68 31.26
CA LEU A 611 -11.91 5.87 32.40
C LEU A 611 -10.96 4.74 31.97
N GLY A 612 -11.15 4.17 30.79
CA GLY A 612 -10.26 3.16 30.22
C GLY A 612 -8.82 3.67 30.05
N GLU A 613 -8.64 4.93 29.64
CA GLU A 613 -7.32 5.57 29.55
C GLU A 613 -6.61 5.57 30.92
N ALA A 614 -7.33 5.92 31.99
CA ALA A 614 -6.78 5.88 33.35
C ALA A 614 -6.43 4.46 33.82
N SER A 615 -7.28 3.47 33.50
CA SER A 615 -7.01 2.05 33.82
C SER A 615 -5.76 1.51 33.14
N ILE A 616 -5.46 1.97 31.92
CA ILE A 616 -4.22 1.61 31.23
C ILE A 616 -3.03 2.27 31.90
N MET A 617 -3.08 3.60 32.10
CA MET A 617 -1.99 4.35 32.73
C MET A 617 -1.66 3.83 34.13
N GLY A 618 -2.67 3.45 34.92
CA GLY A 618 -2.49 2.95 36.29
C GLY A 618 -1.69 1.65 36.40
N GLN A 619 -1.51 0.91 35.29
CA GLN A 619 -0.71 -0.32 35.26
C GLN A 619 0.79 -0.06 35.04
N PHE A 620 1.17 1.16 34.67
CA PHE A 620 2.53 1.51 34.27
C PHE A 620 3.23 2.37 35.31
N ASP A 621 4.48 2.01 35.61
CA ASP A 621 5.36 2.75 36.51
C ASP A 621 6.79 2.73 35.97
N HIS A 622 7.17 3.81 35.28
CA HIS A 622 8.48 3.97 34.67
C HIS A 622 8.81 5.46 34.48
N PRO A 623 10.07 5.92 34.67
CA PRO A 623 10.45 7.33 34.60
C PRO A 623 10.18 8.01 33.24
N ASN A 624 10.04 7.23 32.17
CA ASN A 624 9.75 7.73 30.82
C ASN A 624 8.33 7.38 30.32
N ILE A 625 7.42 7.02 31.23
CA ILE A 625 5.98 6.87 30.97
C ILE A 625 5.25 7.90 31.84
N ILE A 626 4.21 8.54 31.30
CA ILE A 626 3.43 9.52 32.07
C ILE A 626 2.79 8.86 33.30
N HIS A 627 3.02 9.44 34.47
CA HIS A 627 2.56 8.90 35.74
C HIS A 627 1.12 9.35 36.05
N LEU A 628 0.27 8.38 36.40
CA LEU A 628 -1.07 8.62 36.93
C LEU A 628 -1.02 8.78 38.44
N GLU A 629 -1.33 9.98 38.93
CA GLU A 629 -1.45 10.25 40.38
C GLU A 629 -2.76 9.67 40.95
N GLY A 630 -3.82 9.69 40.14
CA GLY A 630 -5.10 9.07 40.46
C GLY A 630 -6.28 9.58 39.64
N VAL A 631 -7.47 9.22 40.08
CA VAL A 631 -8.75 9.56 39.44
C VAL A 631 -9.74 10.13 40.45
N VAL A 632 -10.70 10.90 39.97
CA VAL A 632 -11.87 11.32 40.74
C VAL A 632 -13.10 10.82 40.02
N THR A 633 -13.75 9.81 40.59
CA THR A 633 -14.92 9.14 39.99
C THR A 633 -16.17 9.29 40.84
N LYS A 634 -16.02 9.55 42.15
CA LYS A 634 -17.12 9.67 43.12
C LYS A 634 -17.84 11.01 43.11
N SER A 635 -17.28 12.04 42.48
CA SER A 635 -17.87 13.38 42.37
C SER A 635 -17.81 13.90 40.94
N LYS A 636 -18.60 14.94 40.64
CA LYS A 636 -18.54 15.65 39.36
C LYS A 636 -17.75 16.96 39.52
N PRO A 637 -16.92 17.34 38.52
CA PRO A 637 -16.62 16.58 37.29
C PRO A 637 -15.76 15.34 37.56
N VAL A 638 -15.85 14.32 36.69
CA VAL A 638 -14.95 13.16 36.72
C VAL A 638 -13.58 13.61 36.21
N MET A 639 -12.51 13.21 36.87
CA MET A 639 -11.15 13.69 36.58
C MET A 639 -10.12 12.57 36.50
N ILE A 640 -9.14 12.75 35.63
CA ILE A 640 -7.89 11.97 35.59
C ILE A 640 -6.77 12.94 35.94
N VAL A 641 -5.96 12.57 36.93
CA VAL A 641 -4.90 13.41 37.49
C VAL A 641 -3.56 12.75 37.18
N THR A 642 -2.76 13.38 36.34
CA THR A 642 -1.39 12.94 36.01
C THR A 642 -0.37 13.94 36.52
N GLU A 643 0.90 13.55 36.51
CA GLU A 643 1.97 14.52 36.73
C GLU A 643 1.92 15.66 35.71
N TYR A 644 2.35 16.86 36.11
CA TYR A 644 2.40 18.03 35.23
C TYR A 644 3.71 18.07 34.42
N MET A 645 3.58 18.27 33.11
CA MET A 645 4.70 18.35 32.17
C MET A 645 4.78 19.76 31.60
N GLU A 646 5.66 20.60 32.16
CA GLU A 646 5.63 22.07 32.01
C GLU A 646 5.87 22.54 30.57
N ASN A 647 6.59 21.75 29.77
CA ASN A 647 6.95 22.11 28.40
C ASN A 647 5.98 21.52 27.36
N GLY A 648 4.92 20.83 27.78
CA GLY A 648 3.89 20.31 26.87
C GLY A 648 4.38 19.19 25.97
N SER A 649 3.85 19.13 24.74
CA SER A 649 4.22 18.13 23.74
C SER A 649 5.58 18.40 23.10
N LEU A 650 6.33 17.33 22.82
CA LEU A 650 7.71 17.41 22.33
C LEU A 650 7.81 18.07 20.96
N ASP A 651 6.87 17.82 20.06
CA ASP A 651 6.86 18.41 18.72
C ASP A 651 6.74 19.96 18.76
N THR A 652 5.82 20.47 19.56
CA THR A 652 5.61 21.92 19.74
C THR A 652 6.79 22.54 20.48
N PHE A 653 7.32 21.85 21.49
CA PHE A 653 8.49 22.29 22.23
C PHE A 653 9.74 22.42 21.34
N LEU A 654 9.99 21.43 20.47
CA LEU A 654 11.13 21.45 19.56
C LEU A 654 11.01 22.57 18.51
N LYS A 655 9.84 22.76 17.90
CA LYS A 655 9.59 23.86 16.94
C LYS A 655 9.84 25.23 17.55
N LYS A 656 9.45 25.42 18.81
CA LYS A 656 9.65 26.69 19.54
C LYS A 656 11.13 26.96 19.85
N ASN A 657 11.95 25.91 19.91
CA ASN A 657 13.36 25.96 20.30
C ASN A 657 14.27 25.44 19.17
N ASP A 658 13.92 25.75 17.92
CA ASP A 658 14.64 25.30 16.73
C ASP A 658 16.14 25.65 16.80
N GLY A 659 17.00 24.64 16.63
CA GLY A 659 18.46 24.76 16.70
C GLY A 659 19.06 25.08 18.08
N GLN A 660 18.28 25.15 19.16
CA GLN A 660 18.77 25.56 20.49
C GLN A 660 19.39 24.43 21.33
N PHE A 661 19.22 23.18 20.90
CA PHE A 661 19.73 22.01 21.62
C PHE A 661 20.98 21.44 20.95
N THR A 662 21.90 20.94 21.77
CA THR A 662 23.01 20.13 21.29
C THR A 662 22.50 18.76 20.84
N VAL A 663 23.19 18.14 19.88
CA VAL A 663 22.88 16.78 19.41
C VAL A 663 22.80 15.78 20.58
N ILE A 664 23.69 15.88 21.57
CA ILE A 664 23.70 14.98 22.72
C ILE A 664 22.43 15.13 23.59
N GLN A 665 21.87 16.34 23.71
CA GLN A 665 20.59 16.55 24.40
C GLN A 665 19.43 15.90 23.64
N LEU A 666 19.42 16.02 22.30
CA LEU A 666 18.44 15.33 21.45
C LEU A 666 18.55 13.81 21.59
N VAL A 667 19.77 13.27 21.61
CA VAL A 667 20.02 11.83 21.89
C VAL A 667 19.51 11.44 23.28
N GLY A 668 19.66 12.31 24.29
CA GLY A 668 19.10 12.11 25.62
C GLY A 668 17.57 12.01 25.62
N MET A 669 16.89 12.89 24.90
CA MET A 669 15.43 12.84 24.70
C MET A 669 15.01 11.51 24.04
N LEU A 670 15.67 11.13 22.94
CA LEU A 670 15.42 9.88 22.21
C LEU A 670 15.64 8.64 23.07
N ARG A 671 16.68 8.64 23.90
CA ARG A 671 17.00 7.56 24.83
C ARG A 671 15.93 7.41 25.89
N GLY A 672 15.41 8.53 26.42
CA GLY A 672 14.27 8.51 27.35
C GLY A 672 13.04 7.87 26.74
N ILE A 673 12.66 8.30 25.52
CA ILE A 673 11.50 7.73 24.80
C ILE A 673 11.70 6.23 24.54
N ALA A 674 12.88 5.81 24.07
CA ALA A 674 13.20 4.41 23.85
C ALA A 674 13.12 3.57 25.12
N ALA A 675 13.55 4.11 26.27
CA ALA A 675 13.44 3.42 27.55
C ALA A 675 11.97 3.22 27.98
N GLY A 676 11.12 4.22 27.77
CA GLY A 676 9.67 4.09 27.98
C GLY A 676 9.05 3.03 27.08
N MET A 677 9.37 3.04 25.79
CA MET A 677 8.85 2.05 24.84
C MET A 677 9.39 0.63 25.06
N LYS A 678 10.64 0.50 25.52
CA LYS A 678 11.18 -0.78 26.00
C LYS A 678 10.32 -1.32 27.14
N TYR A 679 10.04 -0.50 28.15
CA TYR A 679 9.21 -0.88 29.29
C TYR A 679 7.81 -1.32 28.85
N LEU A 680 7.16 -0.59 27.94
CA LEU A 680 5.85 -0.98 27.41
C LEU A 680 5.91 -2.32 26.65
N SER A 681 6.94 -2.51 25.83
CA SER A 681 7.14 -3.79 25.12
C SER A 681 7.39 -4.95 26.07
N ASP A 682 8.16 -4.76 27.15
CA ASP A 682 8.41 -5.79 28.18
C ASP A 682 7.13 -6.13 28.96
N MET A 683 6.25 -5.14 29.15
CA MET A 683 4.90 -5.32 29.70
C MET A 683 3.92 -5.99 28.71
N GLY A 684 4.33 -6.22 27.45
CA GLY A 684 3.47 -6.77 26.40
C GLY A 684 2.46 -5.77 25.83
N TYR A 685 2.67 -4.47 26.05
CA TYR A 685 1.79 -3.41 25.58
C TYR A 685 2.29 -2.80 24.25
N VAL A 686 1.38 -2.61 23.30
CA VAL A 686 1.64 -1.97 22.00
C VAL A 686 0.92 -0.63 21.95
N HIS A 687 1.68 0.45 21.74
CA HIS A 687 1.21 1.83 21.80
C HIS A 687 0.36 2.24 20.59
N ARG A 688 0.72 1.80 19.37
CA ARG A 688 0.00 2.01 18.09
C ARG A 688 -0.05 3.46 17.55
N ASP A 689 0.05 4.46 18.41
CA ASP A 689 0.15 5.88 18.04
C ASP A 689 1.37 6.60 18.66
N LEU A 690 2.55 6.00 18.51
CA LEU A 690 3.78 6.65 18.96
C LEU A 690 4.18 7.77 17.97
N ALA A 691 4.18 9.02 18.43
CA ALA A 691 4.56 10.20 17.67
C ALA A 691 5.07 11.31 18.61
N ALA A 692 5.85 12.27 18.12
CA ALA A 692 6.39 13.35 18.98
C ALA A 692 5.29 14.19 19.67
N ARG A 693 4.11 14.35 19.06
CA ARG A 693 2.93 15.00 19.66
C ARG A 693 2.38 14.27 20.91
N ASN A 694 2.65 12.96 21.02
CA ASN A 694 2.22 12.10 22.13
C ASN A 694 3.35 11.87 23.15
N ILE A 695 4.48 12.59 23.02
CA ILE A 695 5.54 12.64 24.00
C ILE A 695 5.44 13.95 24.76
N LEU A 696 5.34 13.89 26.09
CA LEU A 696 5.37 15.07 26.94
C LEU A 696 6.78 15.31 27.48
N ILE A 697 7.13 16.58 27.70
CA ILE A 697 8.43 16.98 28.22
C ILE A 697 8.29 17.92 29.42
N ASN A 698 9.09 17.68 30.46
CA ASN A 698 9.09 18.49 31.66
C ASN A 698 10.20 19.57 31.64
N SER A 699 10.25 20.40 32.66
CA SER A 699 11.25 21.47 32.85
C SER A 699 12.71 20.98 32.84
N ASN A 700 12.94 19.72 33.20
CA ASN A 700 14.27 19.08 33.20
C ASN A 700 14.60 18.33 31.90
N LEU A 701 13.82 18.56 30.83
CA LEU A 701 13.95 17.90 29.53
C LEU A 701 13.75 16.37 29.56
N VAL A 702 13.05 15.85 30.58
CA VAL A 702 12.68 14.42 30.63
C VAL A 702 11.47 14.19 29.74
N CYS A 703 11.65 13.37 28.71
CA CYS A 703 10.58 12.95 27.81
C CYS A 703 9.83 11.73 28.38
N LYS A 704 8.50 11.78 28.33
CA LYS A 704 7.62 10.70 28.77
C LYS A 704 6.58 10.37 27.69
N VAL A 705 6.41 9.09 27.43
CA VAL A 705 5.38 8.58 26.52
C VAL A 705 4.00 8.75 27.17
N SER A 706 3.03 9.22 26.41
CA SER A 706 1.66 9.53 26.85
C SER A 706 0.65 9.18 25.76
N ASP A 707 -0.64 9.43 26.02
CA ASP A 707 -1.76 9.18 25.12
C ASP A 707 -2.01 7.69 24.80
N PHE A 708 -2.60 7.01 25.77
CA PHE A 708 -2.99 5.59 25.69
C PHE A 708 -4.44 5.39 25.20
N GLY A 709 -5.10 6.44 24.68
CA GLY A 709 -6.53 6.43 24.34
C GLY A 709 -6.91 5.56 23.13
N LEU A 710 -5.92 5.15 22.32
CA LEU A 710 -6.10 4.40 21.07
C LEU A 710 -5.82 2.89 21.18
N SER A 711 -5.41 2.37 22.33
CA SER A 711 -5.20 0.92 22.48
C SER A 711 -6.55 0.21 22.64
N ARG A 712 -7.11 -0.26 21.52
CA ARG A 712 -8.28 -1.16 21.53
C ARG A 712 -8.04 -2.36 20.63
N VAL A 713 -8.08 -3.54 21.26
CA VAL A 713 -8.22 -4.89 20.72
C VAL A 713 -7.14 -5.31 19.71
N LEU A 714 -6.32 -6.30 20.09
CA LEU A 714 -5.85 -7.33 19.16
C LEU A 714 -6.69 -8.56 19.54
N GLU A 715 -7.56 -9.01 18.64
CA GLU A 715 -8.21 -10.32 18.80
C GLU A 715 -7.13 -11.38 18.53
N ASP A 716 -6.87 -12.25 19.51
CA ASP A 716 -5.98 -13.41 19.41
C ASP A 716 -6.62 -14.52 18.55
N ASP A 717 -6.88 -14.21 17.28
CA ASP A 717 -7.28 -15.21 16.28
C ASP A 717 -6.31 -15.14 15.08
N PRO A 718 -5.52 -16.19 14.84
CA PRO A 718 -4.64 -16.30 13.68
C PRO A 718 -5.37 -16.23 12.32
N GLU A 719 -6.70 -16.36 12.31
CA GLU A 719 -7.58 -16.33 11.14
C GLU A 719 -8.54 -15.12 11.09
N ALA A 720 -8.57 -14.26 12.13
CA ALA A 720 -9.34 -13.00 12.12
C ALA A 720 -8.60 -11.88 11.37
N ALA A 721 -8.36 -12.08 10.08
CA ALA A 721 -8.21 -10.95 9.18
C ALA A 721 -9.62 -10.40 8.91
N TYR A 722 -9.82 -9.11 9.20
CA TYR A 722 -10.99 -8.31 8.82
C TYR A 722 -12.21 -8.25 9.76
N THR A 723 -12.00 -8.15 11.08
CA THR A 723 -12.92 -7.38 11.92
C THR A 723 -12.17 -6.62 13.00
N THR A 724 -12.39 -5.30 13.08
CA THR A 724 -12.79 -4.60 14.31
C THR A 724 -13.03 -3.10 14.00
N ARG A 725 -14.15 -2.57 14.51
CA ARG A 725 -14.47 -1.14 14.55
C ARG A 725 -13.38 -0.42 15.37
N GLY A 726 -12.41 0.24 14.74
CA GLY A 726 -11.29 0.83 15.48
C GLY A 726 -10.55 1.95 14.73
N GLY A 727 -10.86 3.20 15.11
CA GLY A 727 -10.00 4.40 15.09
C GLY A 727 -9.34 4.86 13.78
N LYS A 728 -9.07 6.16 13.68
CA LYS A 728 -8.25 6.77 12.63
C LYS A 728 -6.77 6.34 12.82
N ILE A 729 -6.14 5.75 11.79
CA ILE A 729 -4.70 5.39 11.84
C ILE A 729 -3.83 6.60 11.48
N PRO A 730 -2.75 6.89 12.24
CA PRO A 730 -1.79 7.96 11.97
C PRO A 730 -0.78 7.55 10.87
N ILE A 731 -1.24 7.44 9.62
CA ILE A 731 -0.52 6.86 8.45
C ILE A 731 0.99 7.16 8.40
N ARG A 732 1.44 8.39 8.65
CA ARG A 732 2.86 8.80 8.52
C ARG A 732 3.78 8.19 9.58
N TRP A 733 3.24 7.75 10.70
CA TRP A 733 3.98 7.10 11.77
C TRP A 733 3.81 5.58 11.76
N THR A 734 2.82 5.06 11.02
CA THR A 734 2.46 3.65 11.06
C THR A 734 3.31 2.79 10.12
N ALA A 735 3.71 1.62 10.60
CA ALA A 735 4.48 0.65 9.81
C ALA A 735 3.67 0.07 8.63
N PRO A 736 4.32 -0.36 7.53
CA PRO A 736 3.64 -0.88 6.33
C PRO A 736 2.68 -2.03 6.63
N GLU A 737 3.09 -2.98 7.47
CA GLU A 737 2.27 -4.13 7.85
C GLU A 737 1.08 -3.76 8.74
N ALA A 738 1.21 -2.70 9.53
CA ALA A 738 0.13 -2.18 10.36
C ALA A 738 -0.88 -1.35 9.54
N ILE A 739 -0.42 -0.67 8.48
CA ILE A 739 -1.30 -0.03 7.49
C ILE A 739 -2.04 -1.09 6.65
N ALA A 740 -1.31 -2.03 6.06
CA ALA A 740 -1.85 -2.99 5.10
C ALA A 740 -2.70 -4.09 5.75
N PHE A 741 -2.27 -4.60 6.91
CA PHE A 741 -2.86 -5.79 7.53
C PHE A 741 -3.39 -5.55 8.94
N ARG A 742 -3.37 -4.29 9.44
CA ARG A 742 -3.74 -3.94 10.83
C ARG A 742 -2.95 -4.73 11.89
N LYS A 743 -1.75 -5.22 11.55
CA LYS A 743 -0.88 -5.99 12.45
C LYS A 743 -0.02 -5.08 13.31
N PHE A 744 -0.55 -4.63 14.44
CA PHE A 744 0.18 -3.85 15.43
C PHE A 744 0.97 -4.75 16.38
N THR A 745 2.26 -4.47 16.54
CA THR A 745 3.20 -5.20 17.40
C THR A 745 4.25 -4.23 17.96
N SER A 746 5.07 -4.66 18.92
CA SER A 746 6.22 -3.85 19.35
C SER A 746 7.14 -3.47 18.18
N ALA A 747 7.24 -4.30 17.14
CA ALA A 747 8.02 -3.99 15.93
C ALA A 747 7.39 -2.91 15.04
N SER A 748 6.05 -2.75 15.06
CA SER A 748 5.40 -1.62 14.41
C SER A 748 5.60 -0.33 15.22
N ASP A 749 5.68 -0.41 16.54
CA ASP A 749 6.05 0.75 17.37
C ASP A 749 7.51 1.15 17.19
N VAL A 750 8.42 0.20 16.90
CA VAL A 750 9.81 0.51 16.52
C VAL A 750 9.87 1.34 15.22
N TRP A 751 9.01 1.03 14.24
CA TRP A 751 8.90 1.86 13.03
C TRP A 751 8.47 3.29 13.38
N SER A 752 7.41 3.41 14.20
CA SER A 752 6.91 4.69 14.69
C SER A 752 8.01 5.46 15.45
N TYR A 753 8.80 4.76 16.25
CA TYR A 753 9.96 5.32 16.96
C TYR A 753 11.02 5.86 15.99
N GLY A 754 11.29 5.18 14.86
CA GLY A 754 12.16 5.71 13.81
C GLY A 754 11.64 7.03 13.23
N ILE A 755 10.33 7.21 13.09
CA ILE A 755 9.72 8.48 12.69
C ILE A 755 9.87 9.53 13.79
N VAL A 756 9.68 9.18 15.06
CA VAL A 756 9.93 10.08 16.20
C VAL A 756 11.39 10.52 16.25
N MET A 757 12.34 9.61 15.99
CA MET A 757 13.75 9.97 15.85
C MET A 757 13.96 11.04 14.78
N TRP A 758 13.31 10.87 13.63
CA TRP A 758 13.37 11.85 12.55
C TRP A 758 12.77 13.19 12.97
N GLU A 759 11.60 13.20 13.61
CA GLU A 759 10.95 14.42 14.14
C GLU A 759 11.84 15.15 15.15
N VAL A 760 12.48 14.42 16.08
CA VAL A 760 13.33 15.05 17.10
C VAL A 760 14.56 15.71 16.50
N VAL A 761 15.23 15.02 15.57
CA VAL A 761 16.45 15.55 14.93
C VAL A 761 16.12 16.65 13.91
N SER A 762 14.90 16.68 13.37
CA SER A 762 14.41 17.75 12.50
C SER A 762 13.68 18.88 13.24
N TYR A 763 13.74 18.92 14.58
CA TYR A 763 13.06 19.92 15.41
C TYR A 763 11.54 20.03 15.16
N GLY A 764 10.89 18.89 14.93
CA GLY A 764 9.44 18.78 14.77
C GLY A 764 8.94 19.06 13.36
N GLU A 765 9.78 18.94 12.32
CA GLU A 765 9.29 18.97 10.94
C GLU A 765 8.21 17.88 10.72
N ARG A 766 7.28 18.15 9.80
CA ARG A 766 6.21 17.21 9.45
C ARG A 766 6.79 16.04 8.62
N PRO A 767 6.69 14.77 9.07
CA PRO A 767 7.15 13.62 8.30
C PRO A 767 6.49 13.55 6.93
N TYR A 768 7.29 13.30 5.90
CA TYR A 768 6.89 13.22 4.48
C TYR A 768 6.29 14.51 3.89
N TRP A 769 6.43 15.67 4.56
CA TRP A 769 5.99 17.00 4.09
C TRP A 769 4.58 17.00 3.47
N GLU A 770 4.37 17.83 2.45
CA GLU A 770 3.10 18.04 1.72
C GLU A 770 2.65 16.83 0.88
N MET A 771 3.27 15.65 1.01
CA MET A 771 2.74 14.42 0.40
C MET A 771 1.36 14.13 0.99
N THR A 772 0.41 13.65 0.20
CA THR A 772 -0.86 13.16 0.75
C THR A 772 -0.64 11.87 1.53
N ASN A 773 -1.58 11.47 2.40
CA ASN A 773 -1.44 10.18 3.10
C ASN A 773 -1.40 8.99 2.10
N GLN A 774 -2.07 9.09 0.95
CA GLN A 774 -2.00 8.10 -0.12
C GLN A 774 -0.60 8.03 -0.74
N ASP A 775 0.01 9.18 -1.04
CA ASP A 775 1.38 9.24 -1.57
C ASP A 775 2.38 8.65 -0.58
N VAL A 776 2.18 8.87 0.73
CA VAL A 776 3.03 8.29 1.77
C VAL A 776 2.92 6.78 1.80
N ILE A 777 1.70 6.22 1.76
CA ILE A 777 1.48 4.77 1.71
C ILE A 777 2.18 4.17 0.50
N LYS A 778 1.97 4.76 -0.68
CA LYS A 778 2.58 4.30 -1.93
C LYS A 778 4.11 4.35 -1.86
N ALA A 779 4.67 5.49 -1.45
CA ALA A 779 6.11 5.67 -1.38
C ALA A 779 6.75 4.67 -0.40
N VAL A 780 6.17 4.51 0.78
CA VAL A 780 6.68 3.57 1.80
C VAL A 780 6.65 2.12 1.31
N GLU A 781 5.58 1.71 0.60
CA GLU A 781 5.42 0.38 0.02
C GLU A 781 6.45 0.10 -1.09
N GLU A 782 6.71 1.11 -1.92
CA GLU A 782 7.73 1.13 -2.97
C GLU A 782 9.17 1.24 -2.43
N GLY A 783 9.35 1.29 -1.11
CA GLY A 783 10.66 1.27 -0.45
C GLY A 783 11.25 2.66 -0.15
N TYR A 784 10.54 3.74 -0.47
CA TYR A 784 10.98 5.09 -0.10
C TYR A 784 11.06 5.25 1.42
N ARG A 785 12.10 5.96 1.87
CA ARG A 785 12.32 6.32 3.28
C ARG A 785 12.65 7.80 3.39
N LEU A 786 12.37 8.40 4.55
CA LEU A 786 12.70 9.81 4.78
C LEU A 786 14.21 10.04 4.65
N PRO A 787 14.63 11.14 3.99
CA PRO A 787 16.03 11.50 3.93
C PRO A 787 16.52 11.98 5.30
N SER A 788 17.84 11.95 5.49
CA SER A 788 18.46 12.41 6.73
C SER A 788 18.17 13.89 6.99
N PRO A 789 17.79 14.29 8.22
CA PRO A 789 17.68 15.70 8.61
C PRO A 789 19.02 16.45 8.46
N MET A 790 18.95 17.78 8.39
CA MET A 790 20.16 18.63 8.36
C MET A 790 21.02 18.39 9.61
N ASP A 791 22.34 18.35 9.43
CA ASP A 791 23.32 18.17 10.50
C ASP A 791 23.09 16.92 11.39
N CYS A 792 22.42 15.90 10.84
CA CYS A 792 22.18 14.63 11.52
C CYS A 792 23.45 13.76 11.56
N PRO A 793 23.86 13.27 12.76
CA PRO A 793 24.90 12.26 12.88
C PRO A 793 24.57 10.98 12.12
N ALA A 794 25.56 10.41 11.44
CA ALA A 794 25.40 9.20 10.64
C ALA A 794 24.87 8.01 11.43
N ALA A 795 25.32 7.86 12.68
CA ALA A 795 24.87 6.80 13.57
C ALA A 795 23.36 6.88 13.89
N LEU A 796 22.80 8.10 14.03
CA LEU A 796 21.37 8.27 14.30
C LEU A 796 20.53 7.99 13.07
N TYR A 797 20.97 8.46 11.89
CA TYR A 797 20.24 8.18 10.66
C TYR A 797 20.27 6.69 10.29
N GLN A 798 21.40 6.01 10.52
CA GLN A 798 21.46 4.56 10.32
C GLN A 798 20.46 3.84 11.22
N LEU A 799 20.37 4.22 12.50
CA LEU A 799 19.39 3.64 13.42
C LEU A 799 17.94 3.91 12.98
N MET A 800 17.64 5.09 12.38
CA MET A 800 16.32 5.34 11.76
C MET A 800 16.04 4.37 10.61
N LEU A 801 17.02 4.11 9.73
CA LEU A 801 16.88 3.16 8.63
C LEU A 801 16.69 1.72 9.13
N ASP A 802 17.39 1.32 10.20
CA ASP A 802 17.23 0.02 10.83
C ASP A 802 15.82 -0.14 11.43
N CYS A 803 15.26 0.93 12.01
CA CYS A 803 13.85 0.96 12.45
C CYS A 803 12.85 0.87 11.28
N TRP A 804 13.22 1.34 10.08
CA TRP A 804 12.36 1.35 8.89
C TRP A 804 12.60 0.19 7.91
N GLN A 805 13.19 -0.92 8.37
CA GLN A 805 13.27 -2.15 7.58
C GLN A 805 11.87 -2.63 7.18
N LYS A 806 11.71 -3.04 5.91
CA LYS A 806 10.42 -3.50 5.37
C LYS A 806 9.95 -4.76 6.12
N ASP A 807 10.85 -5.72 6.30
CA ASP A 807 10.61 -6.86 7.17
C ASP A 807 10.68 -6.44 8.64
N ARG A 808 9.57 -6.65 9.37
CA ARG A 808 9.44 -6.30 10.79
C ARG A 808 10.43 -7.05 11.70
N ASN A 809 10.83 -8.27 11.33
CA ASN A 809 11.74 -9.07 12.14
C ASN A 809 13.20 -8.59 12.02
N SER A 810 13.49 -7.81 10.96
CA SER A 810 14.81 -7.22 10.72
C SER A 810 14.99 -5.89 11.47
N ARG A 811 13.94 -5.37 12.13
CA ARG A 811 14.01 -4.14 12.94
C ARG A 811 14.63 -4.45 14.31
N PRO A 812 15.42 -3.54 14.90
CA PRO A 812 15.98 -3.71 16.24
C PRO A 812 14.87 -3.72 17.30
N LYS A 813 15.05 -4.44 18.41
CA LYS A 813 14.15 -4.34 19.55
C LYS A 813 14.43 -3.06 20.33
N PHE A 814 13.47 -2.59 21.13
CA PHE A 814 13.69 -1.40 21.97
C PHE A 814 14.87 -1.55 22.95
N ASP A 815 15.17 -2.76 23.43
CA ASP A 815 16.38 -2.99 24.23
C ASP A 815 17.66 -2.72 23.44
N ASP A 816 17.73 -3.17 22.18
CA ASP A 816 18.86 -2.92 21.29
C ASP A 816 19.02 -1.42 21.02
N ILE A 817 17.90 -0.72 20.78
CA ILE A 817 17.85 0.74 20.56
C ILE A 817 18.40 1.49 21.77
N VAL A 818 17.93 1.19 22.98
CA VAL A 818 18.43 1.81 24.22
C VAL A 818 19.93 1.57 24.38
N ASN A 819 20.38 0.34 24.17
CA ASN A 819 21.80 -0.03 24.26
C ASN A 819 22.67 0.73 23.23
N MET A 820 22.15 0.95 22.02
CA MET A 820 22.83 1.74 20.98
C MET A 820 22.92 3.22 21.37
N LEU A 821 21.82 3.82 21.86
CA LEU A 821 21.82 5.22 22.29
C LEU A 821 22.72 5.44 23.52
N ASP A 822 22.72 4.52 24.48
CA ASP A 822 23.62 4.58 25.65
C ASP A 822 25.11 4.47 25.25
N LYS A 823 25.44 3.78 24.15
CA LYS A 823 26.80 3.78 23.59
C LYS A 823 27.16 5.14 22.98
N LEU A 824 26.23 5.76 22.25
CA LEU A 824 26.42 7.09 21.66
C LEU A 824 26.56 8.18 22.73
N ILE A 825 25.80 8.09 23.83
CA ILE A 825 25.89 9.02 24.95
C ILE A 825 27.23 8.88 25.68
N ARG A 826 27.70 7.65 25.91
CA ARG A 826 29.00 7.39 26.55
C ARG A 826 30.20 7.77 25.69
N ASN A 827 30.03 7.79 24.36
CA ASN A 827 31.07 8.22 23.43
C ASN A 827 30.57 9.29 22.44
N PRO A 828 30.44 10.57 22.88
CA PRO A 828 29.92 11.66 22.03
C PRO A 828 30.76 11.94 20.78
N SER A 829 32.02 11.47 20.72
CA SER A 829 32.85 11.63 19.52
C SER A 829 32.27 10.93 18.29
N SER A 830 31.53 9.84 18.50
CA SER A 830 30.81 9.11 17.44
C SER A 830 29.70 9.91 16.77
N LEU A 831 29.21 10.97 17.42
CA LEU A 831 28.17 11.86 16.90
C LEU A 831 28.73 12.99 16.01
N LYS A 832 30.05 13.11 15.88
CA LYS A 832 30.69 14.13 15.03
C LYS A 832 30.67 13.79 13.55
N THR A 833 30.59 12.50 13.21
CA THR A 833 30.51 12.04 11.83
C THR A 833 29.10 12.28 11.30
N LEU A 834 28.95 13.32 10.49
CA LEU A 834 27.70 13.62 9.81
C LEU A 834 27.49 12.69 8.60
N VAL A 835 26.23 12.49 8.21
CA VAL A 835 25.91 11.72 6.99
C VAL A 835 26.59 12.36 5.78
N ASN A 836 27.52 11.63 5.13
CA ASN A 836 28.16 12.07 3.89
C ASN A 836 27.08 12.44 2.85
N ALA A 837 27.27 13.55 2.13
CA ALA A 837 26.36 13.97 1.06
C ALA A 837 26.09 12.86 0.02
N SER A 838 27.05 11.94 -0.17
CA SER A 838 26.93 10.74 -1.02
C SER A 838 25.96 9.67 -0.49
N CYS A 839 25.75 9.54 0.83
CA CYS A 839 24.83 8.56 1.42
C CYS A 839 23.37 9.04 1.42
N ARG A 840 23.13 10.34 1.13
CA ARG A 840 21.78 10.88 0.85
C ARG A 840 21.17 10.29 -0.43
N VAL A 841 21.99 9.68 -1.28
CA VAL A 841 21.66 9.29 -2.67
C VAL A 841 21.31 7.81 -2.84
N SER A 842 21.79 6.91 -1.97
CA SER A 842 21.55 5.46 -2.15
C SER A 842 20.09 5.04 -2.02
N ASN A 843 19.27 5.81 -1.29
CA ASN A 843 17.84 5.50 -1.07
C ASN A 843 16.89 6.05 -2.15
N LEU A 844 17.40 6.74 -3.18
CA LEU A 844 16.60 7.18 -4.33
C LEU A 844 16.57 6.14 -5.47
N LEU A 845 17.41 5.10 -5.43
CA LEU A 845 17.62 4.17 -6.55
C LEU A 845 17.79 2.70 -6.13
N ALA A 846 17.03 2.22 -5.15
CA ALA A 846 16.91 0.79 -4.93
C ALA A 846 15.93 0.18 -5.96
N GLU A 847 16.52 -0.28 -7.06
CA GLU A 847 15.99 -1.21 -8.07
C GLU A 847 14.80 -0.73 -8.93
N HIS A 848 15.12 0.07 -9.97
CA HIS A 848 14.70 -0.19 -11.37
C HIS A 848 15.30 0.88 -12.30
N SER A 849 16.41 0.58 -12.96
CA SER A 849 16.68 1.11 -14.30
C SER A 849 17.68 0.21 -15.03
N PRO A 850 17.29 -0.40 -16.17
CA PRO A 850 18.25 -0.88 -17.14
C PRO A 850 18.76 0.34 -17.93
N LEU A 851 20.08 0.54 -17.91
CA LEU A 851 20.87 1.26 -18.94
C LEU A 851 20.75 2.80 -19.03
N GLY A 852 21.85 3.51 -18.72
CA GLY A 852 22.18 4.81 -19.33
C GLY A 852 22.45 5.98 -18.38
N SER A 853 23.73 6.28 -18.14
CA SER A 853 24.20 7.57 -17.61
C SER A 853 23.95 8.67 -18.63
N GLY A 854 23.15 9.70 -18.30
CA GLY A 854 22.91 10.85 -19.17
C GLY A 854 22.51 12.08 -18.37
N ALA A 855 23.25 13.19 -18.55
CA ALA A 855 22.92 14.50 -17.99
C ALA A 855 21.57 15.02 -18.51
N TYR A 856 20.84 15.76 -17.67
CA TYR A 856 19.57 16.40 -18.02
C TYR A 856 19.73 17.29 -19.27
N ARG A 857 18.79 17.21 -20.22
CA ARG A 857 18.89 17.94 -21.50
C ARG A 857 18.35 19.36 -21.43
N SER A 858 17.58 19.69 -20.38
CA SER A 858 17.05 21.03 -20.14
C SER A 858 16.79 21.31 -18.65
N VAL A 859 16.72 22.59 -18.30
CA VAL A 859 16.39 23.05 -16.94
C VAL A 859 14.98 22.62 -16.52
N GLY A 860 14.03 22.60 -17.46
CA GLY A 860 12.66 22.12 -17.21
C GLY A 860 12.59 20.63 -16.92
N GLU A 861 13.34 19.81 -17.66
CA GLU A 861 13.44 18.35 -17.41
C GLU A 861 14.07 18.06 -16.04
N TRP A 862 15.10 18.82 -15.67
CA TRP A 862 15.73 18.73 -14.35
C TRP A 862 14.77 19.12 -13.22
N LEU A 863 14.12 20.29 -13.33
CA LEU A 863 13.15 20.75 -12.33
C LEU A 863 11.97 19.79 -12.21
N GLU A 864 11.47 19.23 -13.31
CA GLU A 864 10.40 18.24 -13.29
C GLU A 864 10.85 16.93 -12.61
N ALA A 865 12.07 16.47 -12.89
CA ALA A 865 12.64 15.27 -12.26
C ALA A 865 12.75 15.40 -10.73
N ILE A 866 13.10 16.59 -10.23
CA ILE A 866 13.09 16.87 -8.77
C ILE A 866 11.72 17.33 -8.26
N LYS A 867 10.65 17.21 -9.05
CA LYS A 867 9.28 17.64 -8.73
C LYS A 867 9.17 19.12 -8.34
N MET A 868 10.02 19.96 -8.92
CA MET A 868 10.08 21.41 -8.79
C MET A 868 9.69 22.12 -10.10
N GLY A 869 9.01 21.42 -11.02
CA GLY A 869 8.66 21.92 -12.36
C GLY A 869 7.93 23.26 -12.40
N ARG A 870 7.18 23.61 -11.33
CA ARG A 870 6.54 24.93 -11.17
C ARG A 870 7.49 26.13 -11.22
N TYR A 871 8.78 25.93 -10.97
CA TYR A 871 9.79 26.99 -11.00
C TYR A 871 10.45 27.16 -12.38
N THR A 872 10.05 26.36 -13.38
CA THR A 872 10.70 26.32 -14.69
C THR A 872 10.65 27.67 -15.41
N GLU A 873 9.48 28.31 -15.46
CA GLU A 873 9.32 29.60 -16.13
C GLU A 873 10.17 30.69 -15.45
N ILE A 874 10.15 30.73 -14.11
CA ILE A 874 10.90 31.73 -13.33
C ILE A 874 12.41 31.57 -13.49
N PHE A 875 12.93 30.34 -13.55
CA PHE A 875 14.35 30.09 -13.84
C PHE A 875 14.73 30.56 -15.25
N MET A 876 13.90 30.27 -16.25
CA MET A 876 14.14 30.66 -17.64
C MET A 876 14.13 32.19 -17.83
N GLU A 877 13.15 32.88 -17.23
CA GLU A 877 12.99 34.34 -17.32
C GLU A 877 14.13 35.12 -16.67
N ASN A 878 14.76 34.55 -15.64
CA ASN A 878 15.87 35.17 -14.91
C ASN A 878 17.26 34.72 -15.41
N GLY A 879 17.35 34.17 -16.62
CA GLY A 879 18.62 33.87 -17.28
C GLY A 879 19.25 32.52 -16.92
N TYR A 880 18.56 31.66 -16.16
CA TYR A 880 18.99 30.30 -15.86
C TYR A 880 18.42 29.30 -16.87
N SER A 881 18.75 29.50 -18.15
CA SER A 881 18.21 28.73 -19.28
C SER A 881 19.07 27.53 -19.72
N SER A 882 20.24 27.35 -19.11
CA SER A 882 21.15 26.22 -19.37
C SER A 882 21.56 25.52 -18.06
N MET A 883 21.90 24.23 -18.15
CA MET A 883 22.37 23.47 -16.98
C MET A 883 23.64 24.05 -16.36
N ASP A 884 24.52 24.66 -17.18
CA ASP A 884 25.73 25.35 -16.72
C ASP A 884 25.41 26.63 -15.93
N ALA A 885 24.40 27.39 -16.34
CA ALA A 885 23.94 28.58 -15.63
C ALA A 885 23.29 28.19 -14.30
N VAL A 886 22.46 27.15 -14.32
CA VAL A 886 21.78 26.62 -13.14
C VAL A 886 22.77 26.05 -12.12
N ALA A 887 23.85 25.41 -12.59
CA ALA A 887 24.92 24.95 -11.72
C ALA A 887 25.56 26.07 -10.89
N GLN A 888 25.49 27.35 -11.26
CA GLN A 888 26.07 28.44 -10.46
C GLN A 888 25.09 29.08 -9.47
N VAL A 889 23.82 28.65 -9.45
CA VAL A 889 22.78 29.20 -8.56
C VAL A 889 23.14 29.00 -7.09
N THR A 890 23.02 30.07 -6.30
CA THR A 890 23.19 30.07 -4.85
C THR A 890 21.85 30.08 -4.12
N LEU A 891 21.87 29.81 -2.81
CA LEU A 891 20.67 29.90 -1.97
C LEU A 891 20.06 31.31 -1.97
N GLU A 892 20.89 32.35 -2.13
CA GLU A 892 20.42 33.72 -2.19
C GLU A 892 19.74 34.03 -3.53
N ASP A 893 20.22 33.43 -4.62
CA ASP A 893 19.57 33.54 -5.93
C ASP A 893 18.20 32.87 -5.92
N LEU A 894 18.05 31.70 -5.29
CA LEU A 894 16.74 31.05 -5.13
C LEU A 894 15.73 31.92 -4.38
N ARG A 895 16.19 32.65 -3.37
CA ARG A 895 15.34 33.59 -2.63
C ARG A 895 14.91 34.77 -3.51
N ARG A 896 15.82 35.28 -4.35
CA ARG A 896 15.52 36.36 -5.32
C ARG A 896 14.58 35.90 -6.44
N LEU A 897 14.66 34.63 -6.83
CA LEU A 897 13.75 33.98 -7.79
C LEU A 897 12.36 33.67 -7.20
N GLY A 898 12.03 34.13 -5.98
CA GLY A 898 10.71 33.87 -5.39
C GLY A 898 10.48 32.44 -4.92
N VAL A 899 11.53 31.61 -4.80
CA VAL A 899 11.46 30.31 -4.14
C VAL A 899 11.44 30.55 -2.63
N THR A 900 10.28 30.90 -2.06
CA THR A 900 10.15 31.28 -0.64
C THR A 900 10.11 30.08 0.32
N LEU A 901 9.67 28.92 -0.18
CA LEU A 901 9.53 27.70 0.62
C LEU A 901 10.88 27.06 0.88
N VAL A 902 11.28 26.99 2.16
CA VAL A 902 12.58 26.45 2.61
C VAL A 902 12.81 25.02 2.14
N GLY A 903 11.77 24.19 2.09
CA GLY A 903 11.85 22.82 1.55
C GLY A 903 12.20 22.77 0.06
N HIS A 904 11.68 23.71 -0.75
CA HIS A 904 12.01 23.79 -2.17
C HIS A 904 13.40 24.36 -2.39
N GLN A 905 13.78 25.39 -1.62
CA GLN A 905 15.15 25.91 -1.62
C GLN A 905 16.14 24.77 -1.35
N LYS A 906 15.92 23.98 -0.30
CA LYS A 906 16.78 22.83 0.04
C LYS A 906 16.78 21.77 -1.07
N LYS A 907 15.63 21.44 -1.65
CA LYS A 907 15.52 20.41 -2.71
C LYS A 907 16.27 20.81 -3.98
N ILE A 908 16.10 22.05 -4.40
CA ILE A 908 16.80 22.60 -5.57
C ILE A 908 18.30 22.68 -5.30
N MET A 909 18.72 23.22 -4.15
CA MET A 909 20.14 23.29 -3.77
C MET A 909 20.81 21.92 -3.67
N ASN A 910 20.09 20.91 -3.17
CA ASN A 910 20.61 19.54 -3.09
C ASN A 910 20.88 18.96 -4.49
N SER A 911 19.95 19.15 -5.43
CA SER A 911 20.14 18.66 -6.80
C SER A 911 21.22 19.44 -7.57
N LEU A 912 21.37 20.74 -7.30
CA LEU A 912 22.48 21.55 -7.82
C LEU A 912 23.84 21.03 -7.34
N GLN A 913 23.94 20.61 -6.08
CA GLN A 913 25.15 20.02 -5.53
C GLN A 913 25.47 18.66 -6.16
N GLU A 914 24.45 17.83 -6.46
CA GLU A 914 24.61 16.57 -7.20
C GLU A 914 25.26 16.79 -8.58
N MET A 915 24.79 17.80 -9.32
CA MET A 915 25.32 18.13 -10.64
C MET A 915 26.77 18.65 -10.58
N LYS A 916 27.11 19.46 -9.56
CA LYS A 916 28.49 19.94 -9.36
C LYS A 916 29.46 18.80 -9.09
N VAL A 917 29.06 17.79 -8.31
CA VAL A 917 29.91 16.65 -7.99
C VAL A 917 30.16 15.76 -9.21
N GLN A 918 29.17 15.62 -10.11
CA GLN A 918 29.34 14.89 -11.37
C GLN A 918 30.29 15.61 -12.34
N LEU A 919 30.26 16.96 -12.38
CA LEU A 919 31.18 17.77 -13.18
C LEU A 919 32.64 17.69 -12.70
N VAL A 920 32.86 17.56 -11.38
CA VAL A 920 34.21 17.47 -10.79
C VAL A 920 34.83 16.07 -10.94
N ASN A 921 34.03 15.01 -10.92
CA ASN A 921 34.51 13.63 -11.09
C ASN A 921 34.74 13.21 -12.56
N GLY A 922 34.42 14.07 -13.54
CA GLY A 922 34.62 13.83 -14.97
C GLY A 922 36.02 14.14 -15.51
N MET A 923 36.95 14.63 -14.67
CA MET A 923 38.30 15.04 -15.09
C MET A 923 39.40 14.29 -14.35
N VAL A 924 39.49 12.97 -14.49
CA VAL A 924 40.76 12.24 -14.33
C VAL A 924 40.79 11.09 -15.34
N PRO A 925 41.60 11.15 -16.41
CA PRO A 925 41.91 9.96 -17.19
C PRO A 925 43.01 9.17 -16.47
N LEU A 926 42.71 7.91 -16.14
CA LEU A 926 43.70 6.85 -15.95
C LEU A 926 43.28 5.66 -16.82
#